data_AF-R6MBN2-F1
#
_entry.id   AF-R6MBN2-F1
#
_cell.length_a   1.000
_cell.length_b   1.000
_cell.length_c   1.000
_cell.angle_alpha   90.00
_cell.angle_beta   90.00
_cell.angle_gamma   90.00
#
_symmetry.space_group_name_H-M   'P 1'
#
loop_
_entity.id
_entity.type
_entity.pdbx_description
1 polymer ?
#
loop_
_entity_poly.entity_id
_entity_poly.type
_entity_poly.pdbx_seq_one_letter_code
_entity_poly.pdbx_strand_id
1 'polypeptide(L)'
;MKKKNIILLIIAIVMFILVGSTMAYFGWSSSAENKDQLVDVTVAGGTGSCDKLSDNNKLLYPTSTREKGRILKVTTKQQMATNAFVTWNLVVNSINETTLTTSGLKHKSFKYELVNDTTGVSYGTGSFENVTNGTTITLSTDKETLDYNKEYTFILYLWIDGTIGNNPLDMTNQPYNFDLNCNITGTSTKIVPTDTYQLTNGDGTTYTPTYTGSGTKAVRSTAPLSKFREVRVDDTVVDSSNYTITEGSTIVTFKESYLEKLSPGYHTLKIISEDGFTSGKITIETAATYITDLYNNAPKTTVISNDITYNTAPSVRLMNDRLGGTTSDLNGGNIRFYGITSNSEQKAYAWNSYNTAMIFYQISQNLFISNQAISSKENCITTLSQATNCTSSYASLGFSSVAECETGLPNIISQITNGETTSVDGVKQYLCSREVSSTEPGNVNNYIYFNCNNYSNPSSNTCEIWRIIGVFDGKLKIIRNSTIGELAWDSNGIAAWSTSTLQKILNENYYNGNELNFKIKNETTRNMITSVKWNIGTYYSSRNIFSNAAYSSEITKTWSGKIALPTVSDYLYSNDFLSSAPEDIYIDMSCQKNNNWLSQKVDNFWFLNIGSYSDSETYPWNLSGYIYYANNANNTFGILPTLYLKPELKINSGDGSESNPYTLKVS
;
A
#
# COMPACT_ATOMS: atom_id res chain seq x y z
N MET A 1 59.20 -3.48 69.90
CA MET A 1 59.63 -2.24 69.20
C MET A 1 60.20 -1.28 70.24
N LYS A 2 61.42 -0.77 70.02
CA LYS A 2 62.18 0.02 71.02
C LYS A 2 61.52 1.40 71.25
N LYS A 3 61.49 1.86 72.52
CA LYS A 3 60.92 3.15 73.01
C LYS A 3 61.21 4.37 72.11
N LYS A 4 62.36 4.38 71.41
CA LYS A 4 62.79 5.44 70.50
C LYS A 4 61.94 5.55 69.22
N ASN A 5 61.38 4.44 68.73
CA ASN A 5 60.53 4.42 67.53
C ASN A 5 59.09 4.85 67.81
N ILE A 6 58.62 4.72 69.06
CA ILE A 6 57.28 5.16 69.49
C ILE A 6 57.25 6.68 69.70
N ILE A 7 58.33 7.26 70.25
CA ILE A 7 58.44 8.71 70.46
C ILE A 7 58.54 9.47 69.13
N LEU A 8 59.28 8.94 68.15
CA LEU A 8 59.34 9.51 66.80
C LEU A 8 57.99 9.45 66.07
N LEU A 9 57.22 8.37 66.27
CA LEU A 9 55.87 8.24 65.70
C LEU A 9 54.88 9.23 66.33
N ILE A 10 54.96 9.45 67.65
CA ILE A 10 54.09 10.41 68.36
C ILE A 10 54.44 11.85 67.98
N ILE A 11 55.72 12.20 67.83
CA ILE A 11 56.15 13.54 67.38
C ILE A 11 55.72 13.78 65.92
N ALA A 12 55.80 12.76 65.06
CA ALA A 12 55.31 12.85 63.69
C ALA A 12 53.79 13.01 63.63
N ILE A 13 53.03 12.28 64.44
CA ILE A 13 51.56 12.40 64.51
C ILE A 13 51.14 13.76 65.09
N VAL A 14 51.83 14.27 66.11
CA VAL A 14 51.55 15.60 66.70
C VAL A 14 51.94 16.72 65.73
N MET A 15 53.01 16.59 64.95
CA MET A 15 53.32 17.53 63.85
C MET A 15 52.30 17.42 62.70
N PHE A 16 51.81 16.24 62.34
CA PHE A 16 50.73 16.09 61.35
C PHE A 16 49.40 16.68 61.84
N ILE A 17 49.12 16.64 63.16
CA ILE A 17 47.92 17.26 63.74
C ILE A 17 48.08 18.79 63.86
N LEU A 18 49.27 19.31 64.18
CA LEU A 18 49.53 20.77 64.27
C LEU A 18 49.64 21.45 62.89
N VAL A 19 50.22 20.79 61.90
CA VAL A 19 50.22 21.25 60.50
C VAL A 19 48.84 21.00 59.86
N GLY A 20 48.11 19.96 60.28
CA GLY A 20 46.72 19.71 59.87
C GLY A 20 45.71 20.71 60.45
N SER A 21 45.91 21.22 61.66
CA SER A 21 45.02 22.20 62.30
C SER A 21 45.26 23.65 61.87
N THR A 22 46.36 23.94 61.16
CA THR A 22 46.64 25.27 60.58
C THR A 22 46.42 25.34 59.06
N MET A 23 46.20 24.19 58.41
CA MET A 23 45.82 24.12 56.98
C MET A 23 44.31 23.95 56.75
N ALA A 24 43.48 23.96 57.80
CA ALA A 24 42.02 24.09 57.68
C ALA A 24 41.55 25.56 57.47
N TYR A 25 42.48 26.50 57.28
CA TYR A 25 42.18 27.93 57.08
C TYR A 25 42.51 28.44 55.66
N PHE A 26 42.91 27.57 54.73
CA PHE A 26 43.06 27.96 53.32
C PHE A 26 42.45 26.89 52.42
N GLY A 27 41.21 27.15 51.98
CA GLY A 27 40.51 26.29 51.05
C GLY A 27 39.12 26.78 50.65
N TRP A 28 38.87 28.10 50.65
CA TRP A 28 37.80 28.61 49.80
C TRP A 28 38.42 28.85 48.44
N SER A 29 38.34 27.85 47.56
CA SER A 29 38.37 28.09 46.13
C SER A 29 37.59 26.95 45.49
N SER A 30 36.61 27.29 44.67
CA SER A 30 35.87 26.34 43.85
C SER A 30 36.80 25.86 42.73
N SER A 31 37.64 24.86 43.00
CA SER A 31 38.41 24.18 41.94
C SER A 31 37.62 23.08 41.24
N ALA A 32 36.29 23.10 41.32
CA ALA A 32 35.43 22.27 40.51
C ALA A 32 34.39 23.17 39.82
N GLU A 33 34.58 23.39 38.51
CA GLU A 33 33.48 23.73 37.63
C GLU A 33 32.45 22.58 37.76
N ASN A 34 31.49 22.71 38.67
CA ASN A 34 30.37 21.78 38.73
C ASN A 34 29.47 22.11 37.54
N LYS A 35 29.83 21.57 36.37
CA LYS A 35 29.02 21.53 35.15
C LYS A 35 28.16 20.27 35.24
N ASP A 36 26.98 20.37 35.86
CA ASP A 36 26.04 19.25 35.78
C ASP A 36 25.51 19.21 34.34
N GLN A 37 25.71 18.07 33.68
CA GLN A 37 25.23 17.76 32.34
C GLN A 37 23.73 17.45 32.37
N LEU A 38 23.03 17.98 31.35
CA LEU A 38 21.76 17.54 30.76
C LEU A 38 20.81 16.78 31.69
N VAL A 39 19.73 17.45 32.11
CA VAL A 39 18.56 16.79 32.69
C VAL A 39 17.49 16.68 31.59
N ASP A 40 17.38 15.49 31.01
CA ASP A 40 16.33 15.12 30.05
C ASP A 40 14.98 15.01 30.76
N VAL A 41 14.30 16.14 30.93
CA VAL A 41 12.85 16.17 31.16
C VAL A 41 12.25 17.26 30.29
N THR A 42 11.84 16.87 29.09
CA THR A 42 11.02 17.69 28.19
C THR A 42 9.60 17.79 28.77
N VAL A 43 9.15 19.00 29.08
CA VAL A 43 7.75 19.25 29.47
C VAL A 43 7.07 20.06 28.37
N ALA A 44 5.93 19.57 27.88
CA ALA A 44 5.14 20.26 26.87
C ALA A 44 4.54 21.55 27.47
N GLY A 45 5.13 22.70 27.13
CA GLY A 45 4.58 24.04 27.38
C GLY A 45 4.06 24.63 26.08
N GLY A 46 2.83 24.28 25.68
CA GLY A 46 2.23 24.68 24.40
C GLY A 46 2.72 23.84 23.19
N THR A 47 2.83 24.46 22.02
CA THR A 47 3.25 23.86 20.74
C THR A 47 4.76 24.00 20.48
N GLY A 48 5.59 23.68 21.48
CA GLY A 48 7.05 23.69 21.43
C GLY A 48 7.65 22.85 22.56
N SER A 49 8.98 22.80 22.69
CA SER A 49 9.67 22.03 23.71
C SER A 49 10.73 22.85 24.43
N CYS A 50 10.83 22.74 25.75
CA CYS A 50 11.95 23.26 26.52
C CYS A 50 12.31 22.37 27.70
N ASP A 51 13.56 22.51 28.13
CA ASP A 51 14.10 21.77 29.26
C ASP A 51 13.50 22.26 30.58
N LYS A 52 13.21 21.32 31.46
CA LYS A 52 12.98 21.58 32.87
C LYS A 52 14.23 21.19 33.66
N LEU A 53 14.70 22.10 34.50
CA LEU A 53 15.87 21.89 35.34
C LEU A 53 15.50 22.02 36.82
N SER A 54 16.06 21.14 37.63
CA SER A 54 16.03 21.24 39.10
C SER A 54 17.46 21.23 39.63
N ASP A 55 17.85 22.29 40.35
CA ASP A 55 19.15 22.41 41.01
C ASP A 55 18.97 22.55 42.52
N ASN A 56 18.98 21.40 43.20
CA ASN A 56 18.60 21.28 44.60
C ASN A 56 19.75 20.80 45.48
N ASN A 57 19.73 21.24 46.73
CA ASN A 57 20.67 20.92 47.79
C ASN A 57 22.13 21.23 47.40
N LYS A 58 22.34 22.35 46.69
CA LYS A 58 23.66 22.80 46.26
C LYS A 58 24.17 23.92 47.16
N LEU A 59 25.48 23.92 47.37
CA LEU A 59 26.20 24.96 48.09
C LEU A 59 26.91 25.89 47.10
N LEU A 60 27.01 27.17 47.44
CA LEU A 60 27.76 28.16 46.67
C LEU A 60 28.89 28.76 47.48
N TYR A 61 29.94 29.13 46.78
CA TYR A 61 31.07 29.89 47.31
C TYR A 61 31.14 31.24 46.59
N PRO A 62 31.61 32.31 47.24
CA PRO A 62 31.93 33.58 46.63
C PRO A 62 32.96 33.45 45.52
N THR A 63 32.68 34.10 44.42
CA THR A 63 33.50 34.09 43.23
C THR A 63 33.72 35.51 42.72
N SER A 64 34.86 35.73 42.07
CA SER A 64 35.21 37.05 41.54
C SER A 64 34.35 37.46 40.33
N THR A 65 33.74 36.49 39.63
CA THR A 65 32.88 36.72 38.46
C THR A 65 31.81 35.64 38.36
N ARG A 66 30.73 35.92 37.62
CA ARG A 66 29.62 34.98 37.40
C ARG A 66 30.06 33.69 36.68
N GLU A 67 31.05 33.79 35.78
CA GLU A 67 31.58 32.67 34.99
C GLU A 67 32.34 31.65 35.85
N LYS A 68 32.72 32.04 37.07
CA LYS A 68 33.34 31.15 38.05
C LYS A 68 32.33 30.58 39.05
N GLY A 69 31.07 31.02 38.98
CA GLY A 69 29.98 30.55 39.82
C GLY A 69 29.39 29.21 39.35
N ARG A 70 28.15 28.95 39.75
CA ARG A 70 27.37 27.79 39.28
C ARG A 70 26.75 28.15 37.92
N ILE A 71 26.99 27.29 36.94
CA ILE A 71 26.55 27.46 35.56
C ILE A 71 25.57 26.33 35.23
N LEU A 72 24.39 26.68 34.77
CA LEU A 72 23.32 25.76 34.42
C LEU A 72 22.90 26.01 32.98
N LYS A 73 22.92 24.98 32.13
CA LYS A 73 22.52 25.07 30.72
C LYS A 73 21.15 24.44 30.48
N VAL A 74 20.31 25.11 29.72
CA VAL A 74 18.97 24.64 29.32
C VAL A 74 18.72 24.99 27.86
N THR A 75 17.97 24.15 27.16
CA THR A 75 17.64 24.32 25.74
C THR A 75 16.15 24.53 25.51
N THR A 76 15.81 25.14 24.38
CA THR A 76 14.44 25.32 23.93
C THR A 76 14.35 25.28 22.41
N LYS A 77 13.22 24.80 21.91
CA LYS A 77 12.89 24.70 20.49
C LYS A 77 11.42 25.04 20.28
N GLN A 78 11.17 26.08 19.49
CA GLN A 78 9.82 26.58 19.23
C GLN A 78 9.29 26.05 17.88
N GLN A 79 8.00 25.69 17.78
CA GLN A 79 7.36 25.20 16.55
C GLN A 79 6.20 26.11 16.06
N MET A 80 6.25 27.40 16.39
CA MET A 80 5.34 28.48 15.96
C MET A 80 5.81 29.14 14.65
N ALA A 81 4.86 29.64 13.84
CA ALA A 81 5.15 30.21 12.53
C ALA A 81 5.88 31.57 12.55
N THR A 82 5.56 32.48 13.48
CA THR A 82 6.19 33.82 13.60
C THR A 82 6.06 34.37 15.03
N ASN A 83 6.96 35.30 15.40
CA ASN A 83 6.92 36.05 16.67
C ASN A 83 6.84 35.18 17.94
N ALA A 84 7.60 34.08 17.98
CA ALA A 84 7.71 33.26 19.17
C ALA A 84 8.65 33.92 20.18
N PHE A 85 8.25 33.96 21.43
CA PHE A 85 9.10 34.39 22.54
C PHE A 85 9.14 33.34 23.63
N VAL A 86 10.27 33.25 24.32
CA VAL A 86 10.44 32.37 25.49
C VAL A 86 10.46 33.20 26.78
N THR A 87 9.78 32.67 27.79
CA THR A 87 9.79 33.16 29.15
C THR A 87 10.42 32.10 30.03
N TRP A 88 11.40 32.47 30.85
CA TRP A 88 11.97 31.55 31.84
C TRP A 88 11.50 31.93 33.25
N ASN A 89 11.18 30.94 34.06
CA ASN A 89 10.64 31.09 35.41
C ASN A 89 11.56 30.33 36.37
N LEU A 90 12.35 31.08 37.14
CA LEU A 90 13.19 30.54 38.21
C LEU A 90 12.36 30.45 39.49
N VAL A 91 11.96 29.23 39.84
CA VAL A 91 11.16 28.91 41.02
C VAL A 91 12.10 28.67 42.20
N VAL A 92 11.96 29.48 43.23
CA VAL A 92 12.76 29.39 44.45
C VAL A 92 12.04 28.50 45.46
N ASN A 93 12.25 27.19 45.37
CA ASN A 93 11.61 26.22 46.27
C ASN A 93 12.09 26.37 47.72
N SER A 94 13.39 26.56 47.92
CA SER A 94 14.00 26.84 49.22
C SER A 94 15.25 27.69 49.08
N ILE A 95 15.40 28.68 49.94
CA ILE A 95 16.64 29.44 50.11
C ILE A 95 16.93 29.55 51.62
N ASN A 96 18.15 29.15 52.02
CA ASN A 96 18.56 28.88 53.40
C ASN A 96 17.90 27.63 54.01
N GLU A 97 18.55 27.09 55.04
CA GLU A 97 17.91 26.11 55.93
C GLU A 97 16.82 26.77 56.79
N THR A 98 15.77 26.02 57.13
CA THR A 98 14.64 26.51 57.94
C THR A 98 15.04 26.96 59.36
N THR A 99 16.22 26.57 59.81
CA THR A 99 16.80 26.88 61.13
C THR A 99 17.62 28.17 61.14
N LEU A 100 17.90 28.78 59.98
CA LEU A 100 18.72 29.98 59.89
C LEU A 100 17.95 31.23 60.34
N THR A 101 18.50 31.96 61.30
CA THR A 101 17.88 33.18 61.86
C THR A 101 18.45 34.49 61.32
N THR A 102 19.37 34.43 60.36
CA THR A 102 20.05 35.57 59.72
C THR A 102 19.70 35.64 58.23
N SER A 103 20.32 36.57 57.47
CA SER A 103 20.03 36.73 56.04
C SER A 103 20.50 35.55 55.18
N GLY A 104 21.66 34.94 55.48
CA GLY A 104 22.22 33.85 54.67
C GLY A 104 22.27 34.18 53.17
N LEU A 105 21.85 33.24 52.32
CA LEU A 105 21.74 33.40 50.86
C LEU A 105 20.74 34.48 50.41
N LYS A 106 19.91 35.03 51.29
CA LYS A 106 19.07 36.20 50.96
C LYS A 106 19.84 37.52 51.02
N HIS A 107 21.16 37.49 51.12
CA HIS A 107 22.00 38.67 51.01
C HIS A 107 22.15 39.13 49.56
N LYS A 108 22.24 40.45 49.34
CA LYS A 108 22.35 41.09 48.01
C LYS A 108 23.53 40.64 47.14
N SER A 109 24.53 39.99 47.74
CA SER A 109 25.67 39.44 46.99
C SER A 109 25.34 38.12 46.30
N PHE A 110 24.31 37.37 46.72
CA PHE A 110 23.88 36.21 45.93
C PHE A 110 23.06 36.69 44.73
N LYS A 111 23.63 36.50 43.53
CA LYS A 111 23.13 37.02 42.26
C LYS A 111 22.78 35.91 41.28
N TYR A 112 21.89 36.26 40.35
CA TYR A 112 21.54 35.43 39.20
C TYR A 112 21.58 36.23 37.91
N GLU A 113 21.80 35.54 36.80
CA GLU A 113 21.62 36.08 35.46
C GLU A 113 21.34 34.96 34.46
N LEU A 114 20.36 35.16 33.58
CA LEU A 114 20.09 34.25 32.47
C LEU A 114 20.47 34.91 31.15
N VAL A 115 21.27 34.23 30.34
CA VAL A 115 21.66 34.69 29.00
C VAL A 115 21.35 33.64 27.95
N ASN A 116 21.04 34.08 26.73
CA ASN A 116 21.07 33.20 25.57
C ASN A 116 22.53 32.98 25.15
N ASP A 117 23.00 31.73 25.14
CA ASP A 117 24.38 31.34 24.75
C ASP A 117 24.62 31.55 23.25
N THR A 118 23.55 31.52 22.45
CA THR A 118 23.59 31.69 20.99
C THR A 118 23.66 33.16 20.59
N THR A 119 22.88 34.04 21.25
CA THR A 119 22.78 35.47 20.88
C THR A 119 23.51 36.41 21.83
N GLY A 120 23.85 35.95 23.04
CA GLY A 120 24.46 36.77 24.11
C GLY A 120 23.48 37.68 24.85
N VAL A 121 22.18 37.66 24.52
CA VAL A 121 21.16 38.53 25.12
C VAL A 121 20.84 38.10 26.55
N SER A 122 20.80 39.06 27.49
CA SER A 122 20.42 38.84 28.89
C SER A 122 18.89 38.95 29.09
N TYR A 123 18.30 37.92 29.69
CA TYR A 123 16.86 37.81 29.97
C TYR A 123 16.47 38.33 31.35
N GLY A 124 17.46 38.61 32.18
CA GLY A 124 17.27 39.20 33.50
C GLY A 124 18.45 38.89 34.40
N THR A 125 18.81 39.88 35.22
CA THR A 125 19.79 39.75 36.28
C THR A 125 19.25 40.38 37.55
N GLY A 126 19.67 39.88 38.71
CA GLY A 126 19.23 40.39 40.00
C GLY A 126 19.97 39.74 41.16
N SER A 127 19.44 39.96 42.36
CA SER A 127 19.90 39.32 43.59
C SER A 127 18.76 38.63 44.31
N PHE A 128 19.08 37.72 45.22
CA PHE A 128 18.10 37.04 46.06
C PHE A 128 17.73 37.83 47.33
N GLU A 129 18.12 39.11 47.40
CA GLU A 129 17.68 40.01 48.46
C GLU A 129 16.15 40.10 48.49
N ASN A 130 15.55 39.87 49.66
CA ASN A 130 14.10 39.87 49.87
C ASN A 130 13.29 38.74 49.17
N VAL A 131 13.94 37.73 48.58
CA VAL A 131 13.23 36.59 47.97
C VAL A 131 12.71 35.64 49.06
N THR A 132 11.50 35.11 48.90
CA THR A 132 10.89 34.14 49.84
C THR A 132 10.71 32.77 49.20
N ASN A 133 10.68 31.71 50.01
CA ASN A 133 10.40 30.35 49.50
C ASN A 133 9.04 30.32 48.80
N GLY A 134 8.98 29.68 47.63
CA GLY A 134 7.82 29.65 46.74
C GLY A 134 7.75 30.82 45.74
N THR A 135 8.65 31.81 45.81
CA THR A 135 8.70 32.90 44.83
C THR A 135 9.12 32.38 43.46
N THR A 136 8.46 32.86 42.41
CA THR A 136 8.89 32.66 41.02
C THR A 136 9.44 33.96 40.46
N ILE A 137 10.70 33.94 40.03
CA ILE A 137 11.35 35.05 39.34
C ILE A 137 11.18 34.84 37.84
N THR A 138 10.38 35.69 37.21
CA THR A 138 10.16 35.65 35.76
C THR A 138 11.26 36.44 35.04
N LEU A 139 11.96 35.75 34.15
CA LEU A 139 13.04 36.25 33.32
C LEU A 139 12.46 36.50 31.92
N SER A 140 12.52 37.78 31.55
CA SER A 140 11.74 38.53 30.55
C SER A 140 11.19 37.75 29.35
N THR A 141 9.98 38.12 28.94
CA THR A 141 9.20 37.48 27.87
C THR A 141 9.44 38.06 26.47
N ASP A 142 10.04 39.25 26.33
CA ASP A 142 10.02 40.01 25.05
C ASP A 142 11.41 40.44 24.55
N LYS A 143 12.48 39.70 24.86
CA LYS A 143 13.85 40.12 24.56
C LYS A 143 14.29 39.86 23.13
N GLU A 144 13.85 38.76 22.56
CA GLU A 144 14.19 38.34 21.20
C GLU A 144 13.14 37.38 20.69
N THR A 145 12.92 37.42 19.37
CA THR A 145 12.07 36.46 18.67
C THR A 145 12.87 35.21 18.35
N LEU A 146 12.28 34.04 18.60
CA LEU A 146 12.89 32.75 18.31
C LEU A 146 12.47 32.25 16.91
N ASP A 147 13.43 31.76 16.12
CA ASP A 147 13.23 31.23 14.77
C ASP A 147 12.55 29.85 14.81
N TYR A 148 11.76 29.53 13.78
CA TYR A 148 11.02 28.26 13.69
C TYR A 148 11.94 27.05 13.62
N ASN A 149 11.68 26.05 14.47
CA ASN A 149 12.39 24.77 14.51
C ASN A 149 13.91 24.91 14.74
N LYS A 150 14.37 26.07 15.21
CA LYS A 150 15.74 26.32 15.62
C LYS A 150 15.87 26.10 17.12
N GLU A 151 16.95 25.42 17.50
CA GLU A 151 17.29 25.19 18.89
C GLU A 151 18.09 26.38 19.43
N TYR A 152 17.77 26.79 20.65
CA TYR A 152 18.47 27.84 21.37
C TYR A 152 18.93 27.33 22.73
N THR A 153 20.16 27.68 23.09
CA THR A 153 20.76 27.33 24.38
C THR A 153 20.80 28.56 25.28
N PHE A 154 20.43 28.37 26.53
CA PHE A 154 20.45 29.40 27.57
C PHE A 154 21.35 28.97 28.72
N ILE A 155 22.00 29.94 29.36
CA ILE A 155 22.85 29.74 30.52
C ILE A 155 22.32 30.56 31.69
N LEU A 156 21.95 29.89 32.78
CA LEU A 156 21.69 30.51 34.08
C LEU A 156 22.98 30.49 34.91
N TYR A 157 23.45 31.67 35.27
CA TYR A 157 24.52 31.89 36.22
C TYR A 157 23.95 32.14 37.61
N LEU A 158 24.50 31.46 38.62
CA LEU A 158 24.23 31.68 40.03
C LEU A 158 25.57 31.88 40.76
N TRP A 159 25.78 33.01 41.42
CA TRP A 159 27.05 33.28 42.09
C TRP A 159 26.91 34.20 43.29
N ILE A 160 27.79 34.03 44.27
CA ILE A 160 27.94 35.00 45.37
C ILE A 160 29.03 35.99 44.96
N ASP A 161 28.64 37.24 44.75
CA ASP A 161 29.51 38.31 44.30
C ASP A 161 30.51 38.74 45.38
N GLY A 162 31.78 38.87 45.02
CA GLY A 162 32.85 39.33 45.88
C GLY A 162 33.91 38.27 46.22
N THR A 163 34.85 38.65 47.08
CA THR A 163 35.96 37.79 47.51
C THR A 163 35.68 37.11 48.84
N ILE A 164 36.36 36.00 49.07
CA ILE A 164 36.33 35.24 50.33
C ILE A 164 36.69 36.18 51.49
N GLY A 165 35.87 36.19 52.54
CA GLY A 165 36.05 37.03 53.72
C GLY A 165 35.36 38.39 53.69
N ASN A 166 34.88 38.85 52.53
CA ASN A 166 34.10 40.10 52.41
C ASN A 166 32.59 39.89 52.47
N ASN A 167 32.12 38.67 52.20
CA ASN A 167 30.71 38.29 52.28
C ASN A 167 30.37 37.81 53.70
N PRO A 168 29.11 37.96 54.14
CA PRO A 168 28.65 37.44 55.43
C PRO A 168 28.97 35.95 55.61
N LEU A 169 29.52 35.59 56.78
CA LEU A 169 29.96 34.22 57.07
C LEU A 169 28.79 33.22 57.09
N ASP A 170 27.58 33.68 57.39
CA ASP A 170 26.34 32.91 57.46
C ASP A 170 25.77 32.49 56.09
N MET A 171 26.38 32.93 54.99
CA MET A 171 26.09 32.39 53.65
C MET A 171 26.74 31.02 53.42
N THR A 172 27.78 30.71 54.20
CA THR A 172 28.54 29.45 54.13
C THR A 172 27.65 28.25 54.44
N ASN A 173 27.77 27.19 53.63
CA ASN A 173 27.07 25.92 53.83
C ASN A 173 25.54 26.01 53.83
N GLN A 174 24.96 27.13 53.39
CA GLN A 174 23.52 27.22 53.18
C GLN A 174 23.17 26.61 51.83
N PRO A 175 22.30 25.59 51.78
CA PRO A 175 21.81 25.05 50.53
C PRO A 175 20.68 25.90 49.94
N TYR A 176 20.48 25.77 48.64
CA TYR A 176 19.28 26.24 47.94
C TYR A 176 18.63 25.11 47.14
N ASN A 177 17.36 25.29 46.85
CA ASN A 177 16.56 24.43 45.99
C ASN A 177 15.85 25.29 44.95
N PHE A 178 16.30 25.27 43.69
CA PHE A 178 15.72 26.03 42.60
C PHE A 178 15.26 25.11 41.47
N ASP A 179 14.13 25.45 40.85
CA ASP A 179 13.74 24.90 39.55
C ASP A 179 13.76 26.00 38.49
N LEU A 180 14.11 25.66 37.27
CA LEU A 180 13.99 26.53 36.12
C LEU A 180 13.03 25.90 35.12
N ASN A 181 11.93 26.60 34.85
CA ASN A 181 10.90 26.20 33.90
C ASN A 181 10.80 27.23 32.79
N CYS A 182 10.34 26.84 31.60
CA CYS A 182 10.07 27.78 30.51
C CYS A 182 8.59 27.80 30.12
N ASN A 183 8.16 28.89 29.49
CA ASN A 183 6.92 29.00 28.73
C ASN A 183 7.18 29.70 27.40
N ILE A 184 6.60 29.22 26.30
CA ILE A 184 6.75 29.82 24.97
C ILE A 184 5.42 30.44 24.56
N THR A 185 5.43 31.73 24.21
CA THR A 185 4.24 32.49 23.79
C THR A 185 4.44 33.12 22.43
N GLY A 186 3.39 33.19 21.62
CA GLY A 186 3.42 33.85 20.31
C GLY A 186 2.03 33.95 19.69
N THR A 187 1.86 34.77 18.66
CA THR A 187 0.62 34.82 17.89
C THR A 187 0.49 33.54 17.07
N SER A 188 -0.44 32.66 17.46
CA SER A 188 -0.83 31.50 16.67
C SER A 188 -1.56 31.96 15.41
N THR A 189 -0.82 32.37 14.39
CA THR A 189 -1.16 31.85 13.08
C THR A 189 -0.44 30.52 13.01
N LYS A 190 -1.12 29.46 13.45
CA LYS A 190 -0.93 28.18 12.75
C LYS A 190 -1.10 28.57 11.28
N ILE A 191 -0.03 28.62 10.50
CA ILE A 191 -0.16 28.51 9.06
C ILE A 191 -0.71 27.10 8.93
N VAL A 192 -2.04 26.99 9.02
CA VAL A 192 -2.77 25.90 8.42
C VAL A 192 -2.39 26.10 6.97
N PRO A 193 -1.54 25.23 6.40
CA PRO A 193 -1.28 25.33 4.98
C PRO A 193 -2.67 25.35 4.34
N THR A 194 -3.01 26.39 3.60
CA THR A 194 -4.26 26.43 2.84
C THR A 194 -4.06 25.62 1.57
N ASP A 195 -5.16 25.18 0.95
CA ASP A 195 -5.13 24.45 -0.32
C ASP A 195 -4.77 25.41 -1.46
N THR A 196 -3.51 25.88 -1.43
CA THR A 196 -2.96 26.93 -2.26
C THR A 196 -2.40 26.35 -3.57
N TYR A 197 -2.05 25.06 -3.56
CA TYR A 197 -1.46 24.36 -4.69
C TYR A 197 -2.43 23.36 -5.29
N GLN A 198 -2.21 23.01 -6.56
CA GLN A 198 -3.06 22.07 -7.29
C GLN A 198 -2.25 20.84 -7.70
N LEU A 199 -2.91 19.69 -7.70
CA LEU A 199 -2.40 18.48 -8.34
C LEU A 199 -2.71 18.54 -9.83
N THR A 200 -1.67 18.43 -10.66
CA THR A 200 -1.82 18.48 -12.12
C THR A 200 -1.22 17.25 -12.80
N ASN A 201 -1.79 16.90 -13.95
CA ASN A 201 -1.11 16.06 -14.92
C ASN A 201 0.00 16.85 -15.65
N GLY A 202 0.81 16.16 -16.46
CA GLY A 202 1.80 16.83 -17.33
C GLY A 202 1.19 17.89 -18.26
N ASP A 203 -0.11 17.79 -18.57
CA ASP A 203 -0.90 18.67 -19.43
C ASP A 203 -1.63 19.82 -18.71
N GLY A 204 -1.57 19.91 -17.37
CA GLY A 204 -2.19 20.99 -16.60
C GLY A 204 -3.64 20.76 -16.14
N THR A 205 -4.24 19.60 -16.40
CA THR A 205 -5.58 19.24 -15.88
C THR A 205 -5.52 18.74 -14.42
N THR A 206 -6.61 18.94 -13.66
CA THR A 206 -6.76 18.46 -12.28
C THR A 206 -6.55 16.94 -12.19
N TYR A 207 -5.58 16.50 -11.38
CA TYR A 207 -5.19 15.10 -11.27
C TYR A 207 -5.62 14.47 -9.95
N THR A 208 -6.30 13.32 -10.03
CA THR A 208 -6.51 12.43 -8.88
C THR A 208 -5.66 11.16 -9.09
N PRO A 209 -4.68 10.87 -8.22
CA PRO A 209 -3.81 9.71 -8.41
C PRO A 209 -4.53 8.37 -8.20
N THR A 210 -5.08 7.78 -9.25
CA THR A 210 -5.55 6.38 -9.21
C THR A 210 -4.38 5.42 -9.45
N TYR A 211 -4.14 4.50 -8.52
CA TYR A 211 -3.17 3.42 -8.67
C TYR A 211 -3.87 2.10 -9.00
N THR A 212 -3.58 1.60 -10.19
CA THR A 212 -4.10 0.35 -10.75
C THR A 212 -2.90 -0.54 -11.09
N GLY A 213 -2.67 -1.63 -10.36
CA GLY A 213 -1.67 -2.65 -10.72
C GLY A 213 -0.31 -2.56 -10.00
N SER A 214 0.77 -2.92 -10.72
CA SER A 214 2.18 -2.91 -10.29
C SER A 214 2.94 -1.69 -10.83
N GLY A 215 3.90 -1.16 -10.09
CA GLY A 215 4.86 -0.13 -10.52
C GLY A 215 4.91 1.15 -9.66
N THR A 216 5.64 2.15 -10.15
CA THR A 216 5.74 3.47 -9.50
C THR A 216 4.62 4.41 -9.97
N LYS A 217 4.18 5.34 -9.13
CA LYS A 217 3.23 6.39 -9.50
C LYS A 217 3.79 7.77 -9.21
N ALA A 218 3.75 8.63 -10.21
CA ALA A 218 4.13 10.03 -10.10
C ALA A 218 2.91 10.92 -9.89
N VAL A 219 3.05 11.90 -9.01
CA VAL A 219 2.05 12.93 -8.72
C VAL A 219 2.75 14.28 -8.76
N ARG A 220 2.21 15.24 -9.50
CA ARG A 220 2.80 16.59 -9.62
C ARG A 220 1.98 17.60 -8.84
N SER A 221 2.64 18.33 -7.94
CA SER A 221 2.12 19.55 -7.33
C SER A 221 2.61 20.77 -8.11
N THR A 222 1.76 21.79 -8.26
CA THR A 222 2.15 23.09 -8.81
C THR A 222 3.11 23.87 -7.90
N ALA A 223 3.34 23.42 -6.66
CA ALA A 223 4.31 24.02 -5.76
C ALA A 223 5.76 23.87 -6.27
N PRO A 224 6.59 24.93 -6.20
CA PRO A 224 8.02 24.83 -6.48
C PRO A 224 8.70 23.83 -5.55
N LEU A 225 9.65 23.04 -6.07
CA LEU A 225 10.41 22.07 -5.28
C LEU A 225 11.15 22.73 -4.10
N SER A 226 11.62 23.97 -4.27
CA SER A 226 12.29 24.72 -3.21
C SER A 226 11.43 24.97 -1.97
N LYS A 227 10.10 24.85 -2.09
CA LYS A 227 9.16 24.99 -0.97
C LYS A 227 8.68 23.65 -0.43
N PHE A 228 9.08 22.52 -1.03
CA PHE A 228 8.64 21.20 -0.61
C PHE A 228 9.13 20.88 0.80
N ARG A 229 8.23 20.38 1.65
CA ARG A 229 8.57 19.95 3.01
C ARG A 229 8.45 18.44 3.17
N GLU A 230 7.30 17.88 2.86
CA GLU A 230 7.00 16.46 3.12
C GLU A 230 5.80 15.96 2.32
N VAL A 231 5.71 14.64 2.19
CA VAL A 231 4.54 13.94 1.66
C VAL A 231 3.82 13.26 2.82
N ARG A 232 2.49 13.32 2.82
CA ARG A 232 1.65 12.58 3.78
C ARG A 232 0.64 11.71 3.05
N VAL A 233 0.39 10.53 3.59
CA VAL A 233 -0.72 9.65 3.21
C VAL A 233 -1.52 9.33 4.46
N ASP A 234 -2.83 9.59 4.43
CA ASP A 234 -3.73 9.53 5.59
C ASP A 234 -3.18 10.28 6.80
N ASP A 235 -2.74 11.51 6.55
CA ASP A 235 -2.11 12.41 7.52
C ASP A 235 -0.81 11.90 8.19
N THR A 236 -0.33 10.72 7.78
CA THR A 236 0.93 10.14 8.22
C THR A 236 2.05 10.53 7.27
N VAL A 237 3.18 11.00 7.82
CA VAL A 237 4.36 11.37 7.02
C VAL A 237 4.94 10.13 6.34
N VAL A 238 5.11 10.21 5.03
CA VAL A 238 5.77 9.18 4.23
C VAL A 238 7.28 9.37 4.34
N ASP A 239 7.99 8.32 4.73
CA ASP A 239 9.46 8.36 4.76
C ASP A 239 10.03 8.59 3.36
N SER A 240 11.05 9.46 3.24
CA SER A 240 11.65 9.84 1.95
C SER A 240 12.28 8.66 1.19
N SER A 241 12.61 7.56 1.86
CA SER A 241 13.03 6.32 1.21
C SER A 241 11.93 5.67 0.36
N ASN A 242 10.67 6.06 0.51
CA ASN A 242 9.52 5.49 -0.20
C ASN A 242 9.07 6.29 -1.43
N TYR A 243 9.73 7.41 -1.76
CA TYR A 243 9.44 8.18 -2.96
C TYR A 243 10.69 8.90 -3.50
N THR A 244 10.64 9.39 -4.72
CA THR A 244 11.65 10.29 -5.29
C THR A 244 11.02 11.62 -5.68
N ILE A 245 11.85 12.66 -5.80
CA ILE A 245 11.41 14.00 -6.18
C ILE A 245 12.28 14.55 -7.32
N THR A 246 11.68 15.20 -8.31
CA THR A 246 12.38 15.83 -9.45
C THR A 246 12.01 17.31 -9.63
N GLU A 247 12.86 18.08 -10.33
CA GLU A 247 12.75 19.54 -10.53
C GLU A 247 11.81 19.97 -11.68
N GLY A 248 11.41 21.26 -11.66
CA GLY A 248 10.52 21.93 -12.63
C GLY A 248 9.08 22.11 -12.12
N SER A 249 8.67 21.27 -11.17
CA SER A 249 7.47 21.29 -10.30
C SER A 249 7.70 20.20 -9.25
N THR A 250 7.07 20.24 -8.06
CA THR A 250 7.27 19.13 -7.10
C THR A 250 6.60 17.86 -7.62
N ILE A 251 7.36 16.99 -8.29
CA ILE A 251 6.89 15.70 -8.79
C ILE A 251 7.32 14.63 -7.80
N VAL A 252 6.34 14.04 -7.09
CA VAL A 252 6.54 12.95 -6.13
C VAL A 252 6.29 11.63 -6.85
N THR A 253 7.31 10.80 -6.98
CA THR A 253 7.17 9.44 -7.53
C THR A 253 7.25 8.41 -6.41
N PHE A 254 6.11 7.81 -6.04
CA PHE A 254 6.06 6.75 -5.04
C PHE A 254 6.73 5.47 -5.55
N LYS A 255 7.49 4.84 -4.66
CA LYS A 255 7.97 3.47 -4.88
C LYS A 255 6.80 2.50 -4.78
N GLU A 256 6.83 1.50 -5.64
CA GLU A 256 5.85 0.41 -5.65
C GLU A 256 5.75 -0.26 -4.27
N SER A 257 6.89 -0.56 -3.64
CA SER A 257 6.97 -1.21 -2.33
C SER A 257 6.30 -0.43 -1.19
N TYR A 258 6.04 0.87 -1.37
CA TYR A 258 5.27 1.67 -0.43
C TYR A 258 3.77 1.57 -0.71
N LEU A 259 3.36 1.74 -1.98
CA LEU A 259 1.95 1.63 -2.39
C LEU A 259 1.39 0.24 -2.07
N GLU A 260 2.22 -0.80 -2.13
CA GLU A 260 1.85 -2.17 -1.75
C GLU A 260 1.45 -2.32 -0.27
N LYS A 261 2.00 -1.50 0.62
CA LYS A 261 1.72 -1.53 2.07
C LYS A 261 0.38 -0.88 2.43
N LEU A 262 -0.17 -0.07 1.53
CA LEU A 262 -1.45 0.60 1.76
C LEU A 262 -2.58 -0.43 1.65
N SER A 263 -3.56 -0.33 2.55
CA SER A 263 -4.78 -1.14 2.51
C SER A 263 -5.53 -0.88 1.20
N PRO A 264 -6.37 -1.81 0.71
CA PRO A 264 -7.27 -1.49 -0.37
C PRO A 264 -8.25 -0.37 0.00
N GLY A 265 -8.61 0.47 -0.96
CA GLY A 265 -9.52 1.59 -0.78
C GLY A 265 -8.89 2.96 -1.00
N TYR A 266 -9.48 3.97 -0.39
CA TYR A 266 -9.12 5.37 -0.60
C TYR A 266 -8.18 5.88 0.49
N HIS A 267 -7.09 6.49 0.04
CA HIS A 267 -6.08 7.11 0.89
C HIS A 267 -5.95 8.59 0.51
N THR A 268 -5.84 9.45 1.52
CA THR A 268 -5.68 10.89 1.31
C THR A 268 -4.20 11.22 1.13
N LEU A 269 -3.80 11.68 -0.06
CA LEU A 269 -2.47 12.22 -0.32
C LEU A 269 -2.44 13.70 0.02
N LYS A 270 -1.39 14.16 0.71
CA LYS A 270 -1.04 15.58 0.83
C LYS A 270 0.42 15.80 0.47
N ILE A 271 0.68 16.78 -0.38
CA ILE A 271 2.04 17.30 -0.61
C ILE A 271 2.11 18.63 0.12
N ILE A 272 2.96 18.68 1.16
CA ILE A 272 3.09 19.84 2.04
C ILE A 272 4.25 20.70 1.57
N SER A 273 4.00 22.00 1.45
CA SER A 273 4.99 23.03 1.19
C SER A 273 5.09 24.00 2.38
N GLU A 274 6.09 24.89 2.38
CA GLU A 274 6.31 25.88 3.45
C GLU A 274 5.12 26.82 3.67
N ASP A 275 4.43 27.21 2.61
CA ASP A 275 3.37 28.23 2.57
C ASP A 275 2.01 27.69 2.11
N GLY A 276 1.85 26.38 1.95
CA GLY A 276 0.61 25.78 1.47
C GLY A 276 0.70 24.26 1.34
N PHE A 277 -0.40 23.64 0.92
CA PHE A 277 -0.41 22.25 0.51
C PHE A 277 -1.29 22.05 -0.71
N THR A 278 -1.23 20.85 -1.26
CA THR A 278 -2.25 20.33 -2.15
C THR A 278 -2.64 18.93 -1.68
N SER A 279 -3.89 18.56 -1.94
CA SER A 279 -4.39 17.23 -1.60
C SER A 279 -4.91 16.48 -2.81
N GLY A 280 -4.79 15.16 -2.74
CA GLY A 280 -5.31 14.24 -3.72
C GLY A 280 -5.75 12.95 -3.07
N LYS A 281 -6.15 12.02 -3.92
CA LYS A 281 -6.65 10.72 -3.48
C LYS A 281 -5.83 9.64 -4.15
N ILE A 282 -5.20 8.79 -3.36
CA ILE A 282 -4.61 7.53 -3.82
C ILE A 282 -5.69 6.46 -3.68
N THR A 283 -6.05 5.83 -4.79
CA THR A 283 -6.94 4.66 -4.77
C THR A 283 -6.09 3.41 -4.91
N ILE A 284 -6.22 2.48 -3.95
CA ILE A 284 -5.62 1.15 -4.00
C ILE A 284 -6.72 0.16 -4.38
N GLU A 285 -6.71 -0.32 -5.61
CA GLU A 285 -7.73 -1.22 -6.12
C GLU A 285 -7.59 -2.65 -5.58
N THR A 286 -8.74 -3.28 -5.32
CA THR A 286 -8.84 -4.72 -5.13
C THR A 286 -8.97 -5.41 -6.49
N ALA A 287 -8.79 -6.73 -6.53
CA ALA A 287 -9.05 -7.53 -7.72
C ALA A 287 -10.50 -7.36 -8.21
N ALA A 288 -11.45 -7.22 -7.28
CA ALA A 288 -12.84 -6.99 -7.61
C ALA A 288 -13.07 -5.59 -8.21
N THR A 289 -12.46 -4.53 -7.65
CA THR A 289 -12.59 -3.18 -8.24
C THR A 289 -11.90 -3.11 -9.59
N TYR A 290 -10.70 -3.69 -9.73
CA TYR A 290 -9.98 -3.73 -11.01
C TYR A 290 -10.85 -4.32 -12.15
N ILE A 291 -11.47 -5.48 -11.93
CA ILE A 291 -12.36 -6.09 -12.94
C ILE A 291 -13.62 -5.23 -13.17
N THR A 292 -14.15 -4.60 -12.12
CA THR A 292 -15.30 -3.68 -12.23
C THR A 292 -14.93 -2.43 -13.04
N ASP A 293 -13.71 -1.93 -12.89
CA ASP A 293 -13.21 -0.75 -13.59
C ASP A 293 -12.88 -1.05 -15.06
N LEU A 294 -12.39 -2.26 -15.37
CA LEU A 294 -12.32 -2.74 -16.77
C LEU A 294 -13.69 -2.65 -17.44
N TYR A 295 -14.75 -3.08 -16.75
CA TYR A 295 -16.10 -2.88 -17.25
C TYR A 295 -16.40 -1.39 -17.36
N ASN A 296 -16.43 -0.63 -16.26
CA ASN A 296 -16.88 0.77 -16.23
C ASN A 296 -16.20 1.68 -17.25
N ASN A 297 -14.90 1.50 -17.49
CA ASN A 297 -14.11 2.33 -18.40
C ASN A 297 -14.23 1.90 -19.88
N ALA A 298 -14.78 0.71 -20.16
CA ALA A 298 -14.98 0.23 -21.51
C ALA A 298 -16.27 0.77 -22.16
N PRO A 299 -16.27 1.03 -23.48
CA PRO A 299 -17.48 1.41 -24.22
C PRO A 299 -18.61 0.41 -24.04
N LYS A 300 -19.83 0.90 -23.87
CA LYS A 300 -21.01 0.09 -23.60
C LYS A 300 -21.81 -0.19 -24.87
N THR A 301 -22.44 -1.35 -24.90
CA THR A 301 -23.47 -1.72 -25.88
C THR A 301 -24.65 -2.32 -25.14
N THR A 302 -25.87 -2.02 -25.60
CA THR A 302 -27.08 -2.57 -25.01
C THR A 302 -27.53 -3.81 -25.78
N VAL A 303 -27.88 -4.86 -25.05
CA VAL A 303 -28.41 -6.13 -25.59
C VAL A 303 -29.72 -6.45 -24.87
N ILE A 304 -30.72 -6.99 -25.55
CA ILE A 304 -31.98 -7.43 -24.93
C ILE A 304 -32.05 -8.96 -24.98
N SER A 305 -32.42 -9.59 -23.86
CA SER A 305 -32.66 -11.02 -23.78
C SER A 305 -33.77 -11.32 -22.77
N ASN A 306 -34.80 -12.05 -23.21
CA ASN A 306 -35.98 -12.40 -22.41
C ASN A 306 -36.58 -11.16 -21.71
N ASP A 307 -36.82 -10.12 -22.51
CA ASP A 307 -37.33 -8.80 -22.09
C ASP A 307 -36.45 -8.03 -21.07
N ILE A 308 -35.24 -8.51 -20.79
CA ILE A 308 -34.27 -7.82 -19.95
C ILE A 308 -33.21 -7.14 -20.82
N THR A 309 -33.08 -5.83 -20.63
CA THR A 309 -32.04 -5.00 -21.25
C THR A 309 -30.74 -5.05 -20.46
N TYR A 310 -29.64 -5.52 -21.03
CA TYR A 310 -28.31 -5.59 -20.40
C TYR A 310 -27.36 -4.55 -20.98
N ASN A 311 -26.42 -4.08 -20.16
CA ASN A 311 -25.24 -3.37 -20.63
C ASN A 311 -24.06 -4.35 -20.71
N THR A 312 -23.52 -4.49 -21.92
CA THR A 312 -22.30 -5.24 -22.20
C THR A 312 -21.15 -4.27 -22.52
N ALA A 313 -19.92 -4.72 -22.28
CA ALA A 313 -18.69 -4.04 -22.63
C ALA A 313 -17.87 -4.96 -23.56
N PRO A 314 -18.15 -4.94 -24.88
CA PRO A 314 -17.60 -5.89 -25.84
C PRO A 314 -16.07 -5.98 -25.90
N SER A 315 -15.38 -4.85 -25.70
CA SER A 315 -13.91 -4.78 -25.77
C SER A 315 -13.20 -5.55 -24.66
N VAL A 316 -13.88 -5.76 -23.52
CA VAL A 316 -13.34 -6.46 -22.34
C VAL A 316 -14.17 -7.69 -21.97
N ARG A 317 -15.19 -8.04 -22.76
CA ARG A 317 -16.07 -9.21 -22.59
C ARG A 317 -16.71 -9.28 -21.20
N LEU A 318 -17.04 -8.12 -20.64
CA LEU A 318 -17.74 -7.99 -19.36
C LEU A 318 -19.16 -7.47 -19.58
N MET A 319 -20.10 -7.90 -18.74
CA MET A 319 -21.46 -7.38 -18.72
C MET A 319 -21.95 -7.18 -17.29
N ASN A 320 -22.97 -6.34 -17.12
CA ASN A 320 -23.74 -6.30 -15.89
C ASN A 320 -24.95 -7.24 -16.02
N ASP A 321 -25.09 -8.20 -15.11
CA ASP A 321 -26.17 -9.20 -15.14
C ASP A 321 -27.50 -8.70 -14.57
N ARG A 322 -27.53 -7.45 -14.06
CA ARG A 322 -28.70 -6.81 -13.44
C ARG A 322 -29.40 -7.67 -12.38
N LEU A 323 -28.65 -8.54 -11.69
CA LEU A 323 -29.18 -9.53 -10.75
C LEU A 323 -30.32 -10.34 -11.37
N GLY A 324 -30.13 -10.80 -12.61
CA GLY A 324 -31.16 -11.52 -13.35
C GLY A 324 -32.38 -10.65 -13.68
N GLY A 325 -32.19 -9.35 -13.92
CA GLY A 325 -33.25 -8.40 -14.26
C GLY A 325 -34.10 -7.93 -13.06
N THR A 326 -33.73 -8.30 -11.82
CA THR A 326 -34.47 -7.88 -10.62
C THR A 326 -34.25 -6.41 -10.25
N THR A 327 -33.23 -5.75 -10.79
CA THR A 327 -33.01 -4.30 -10.66
C THR A 327 -33.31 -3.56 -11.95
N SER A 328 -33.92 -2.37 -11.85
CA SER A 328 -34.12 -1.45 -12.97
C SER A 328 -32.85 -0.70 -13.38
N ASP A 329 -31.83 -0.66 -12.52
CA ASP A 329 -30.53 -0.05 -12.82
C ASP A 329 -29.73 -0.96 -13.76
N LEU A 330 -29.32 -0.43 -14.92
CA LEU A 330 -28.52 -1.15 -15.92
C LEU A 330 -27.11 -1.53 -15.41
N ASN A 331 -26.63 -0.89 -14.33
CA ASN A 331 -25.35 -1.20 -13.70
C ASN A 331 -25.52 -1.71 -12.25
N GLY A 332 -26.74 -2.01 -11.81
CA GLY A 332 -27.04 -2.38 -10.42
C GLY A 332 -26.80 -3.85 -10.07
N GLY A 333 -26.29 -4.68 -10.99
CA GLY A 333 -26.05 -6.10 -10.79
C GLY A 333 -24.58 -6.52 -10.69
N ASN A 334 -24.34 -7.83 -10.79
CA ASN A 334 -23.00 -8.41 -10.79
C ASN A 334 -22.31 -8.14 -12.13
N ILE A 335 -21.00 -7.99 -12.09
CA ILE A 335 -20.18 -7.90 -13.31
C ILE A 335 -19.70 -9.30 -13.67
N ARG A 336 -19.95 -9.75 -14.91
CA ARG A 336 -19.62 -11.11 -15.36
C ARG A 336 -18.86 -11.11 -16.66
N PHE A 337 -17.93 -12.06 -16.79
CA PHE A 337 -17.35 -12.39 -18.08
C PHE A 337 -18.34 -13.19 -18.92
N TYR A 338 -18.55 -12.78 -20.16
CA TYR A 338 -19.43 -13.46 -21.11
C TYR A 338 -18.67 -13.94 -22.35
N GLY A 339 -19.29 -14.84 -23.11
CA GLY A 339 -18.66 -15.57 -24.21
C GLY A 339 -18.48 -14.75 -25.48
N ILE A 340 -17.96 -15.42 -26.52
CA ILE A 340 -17.80 -14.83 -27.84
C ILE A 340 -18.03 -15.87 -28.92
N THR A 341 -18.73 -15.46 -29.98
CA THR A 341 -18.98 -16.22 -31.18
C THR A 341 -17.80 -16.13 -32.15
N SER A 342 -17.42 -17.29 -32.69
CA SER A 342 -16.33 -17.47 -33.67
C SER A 342 -16.48 -16.66 -34.97
N ASN A 343 -17.66 -16.05 -35.20
CA ASN A 343 -18.01 -15.34 -36.42
C ASN A 343 -18.12 -13.82 -36.23
N SER A 344 -17.99 -13.30 -35.00
CA SER A 344 -17.73 -11.88 -34.84
C SER A 344 -16.31 -11.64 -35.32
N GLU A 345 -16.10 -10.80 -36.34
CA GLU A 345 -14.77 -10.36 -36.76
C GLU A 345 -14.05 -9.78 -35.54
N GLN A 346 -13.33 -10.62 -34.80
CA GLN A 346 -12.30 -10.14 -33.91
C GLN A 346 -11.27 -9.53 -34.83
N LYS A 347 -11.27 -8.20 -34.89
CA LYS A 347 -10.12 -7.43 -35.34
C LYS A 347 -9.01 -7.67 -34.32
N ALA A 348 -8.33 -8.80 -34.46
CA ALA A 348 -7.08 -9.05 -33.77
C ALA A 348 -6.01 -8.26 -34.52
N TYR A 349 -5.13 -7.55 -33.81
CA TYR A 349 -3.96 -6.98 -34.47
C TYR A 349 -2.98 -8.11 -34.79
N ALA A 350 -2.43 -8.09 -36.01
CA ALA A 350 -1.58 -9.14 -36.55
C ALA A 350 -0.43 -9.54 -35.60
N TRP A 351 0.10 -8.62 -34.78
CA TRP A 351 1.22 -8.89 -33.88
C TRP A 351 0.94 -9.93 -32.80
N ASN A 352 -0.32 -10.15 -32.42
CA ASN A 352 -0.70 -11.18 -31.44
C ASN A 352 -1.08 -12.51 -32.12
N SER A 353 -0.83 -12.66 -33.42
CA SER A 353 -1.12 -13.90 -34.14
C SER A 353 0.05 -14.88 -34.08
N TYR A 354 -0.28 -16.18 -34.01
CA TYR A 354 0.69 -17.26 -34.18
C TYR A 354 1.51 -17.11 -35.48
N ASN A 355 0.86 -16.66 -36.55
CA ASN A 355 1.52 -16.39 -37.83
C ASN A 355 2.61 -15.32 -37.71
N THR A 356 2.38 -14.24 -36.96
CA THR A 356 3.41 -13.22 -36.75
C THR A 356 4.57 -13.75 -35.93
N ALA A 357 4.32 -14.53 -34.87
CA ALA A 357 5.39 -15.19 -34.11
C ALA A 357 6.24 -16.13 -34.97
N MET A 358 5.60 -16.94 -35.83
CA MET A 358 6.28 -17.82 -36.80
C MET A 358 7.08 -17.04 -37.85
N ILE A 359 6.54 -15.92 -38.33
CA ILE A 359 7.22 -15.03 -39.28
C ILE A 359 8.44 -14.38 -38.63
N PHE A 360 8.33 -13.89 -37.39
CA PHE A 360 9.48 -13.37 -36.65
C PHE A 360 10.58 -14.42 -36.48
N TYR A 361 10.22 -15.66 -36.19
CA TYR A 361 11.15 -16.78 -36.12
C TYR A 361 11.91 -17.02 -37.43
N GLN A 362 11.23 -16.90 -38.57
CA GLN A 362 11.85 -17.00 -39.89
C GLN A 362 12.82 -15.83 -40.19
N ILE A 363 12.48 -14.62 -39.76
CA ILE A 363 13.36 -13.44 -39.91
C ILE A 363 14.58 -13.55 -38.98
N SER A 364 14.46 -14.16 -37.80
CA SER A 364 15.53 -14.23 -36.79
C SER A 364 16.34 -15.53 -36.79
N GLN A 365 16.17 -16.41 -37.79
CA GLN A 365 16.92 -17.67 -37.99
C GLN A 365 17.22 -18.43 -36.67
N ASN A 366 16.17 -18.81 -35.94
CA ASN A 366 16.21 -19.64 -34.72
C ASN A 366 16.74 -19.00 -33.42
N LEU A 367 16.86 -17.67 -33.28
CA LEU A 367 16.74 -17.13 -31.92
C LEU A 367 15.30 -17.40 -31.44
N PHE A 368 15.16 -18.33 -30.49
CA PHE A 368 13.90 -18.62 -29.82
C PHE A 368 13.47 -17.36 -29.06
N ILE A 369 12.77 -16.46 -29.75
CA ILE A 369 11.96 -15.47 -29.08
C ILE A 369 10.85 -16.29 -28.44
N SER A 370 11.01 -16.67 -27.17
CA SER A 370 9.93 -17.25 -26.39
C SER A 370 8.68 -16.38 -26.57
N ASN A 371 7.49 -16.96 -26.43
CA ASN A 371 6.15 -16.33 -26.58
C ASN A 371 5.89 -15.07 -25.69
N GLN A 372 6.93 -14.39 -25.23
CA GLN A 372 6.93 -13.28 -24.31
C GLN A 372 7.50 -11.96 -24.88
N ALA A 373 8.08 -11.91 -26.09
CA ALA A 373 8.72 -10.65 -26.51
C ALA A 373 7.75 -9.62 -27.06
N ILE A 374 6.76 -10.00 -27.88
CA ILE A 374 5.87 -9.05 -28.56
C ILE A 374 4.59 -8.84 -27.75
N SER A 375 4.68 -7.95 -26.76
CA SER A 375 3.58 -7.64 -25.82
C SER A 375 2.70 -6.45 -26.23
N SER A 376 3.09 -5.71 -27.26
CA SER A 376 2.37 -4.53 -27.75
C SER A 376 2.75 -4.22 -29.20
N LYS A 377 1.93 -3.38 -29.85
CA LYS A 377 2.23 -2.82 -31.18
C LYS A 377 3.60 -2.13 -31.22
N GLU A 378 3.91 -1.34 -30.20
CA GLU A 378 5.16 -0.58 -30.13
C GLU A 378 6.36 -1.50 -29.96
N ASN A 379 6.25 -2.50 -29.09
CA ASN A 379 7.25 -3.54 -28.97
C ASN A 379 7.46 -4.30 -30.29
N CYS A 380 6.38 -4.72 -30.98
CA CYS A 380 6.46 -5.36 -32.30
C CYS A 380 7.25 -4.52 -33.30
N ILE A 381 6.95 -3.21 -33.37
CA ILE A 381 7.63 -2.28 -34.28
C ILE A 381 9.11 -2.16 -33.92
N THR A 382 9.44 -2.03 -32.63
CA THR A 382 10.82 -1.91 -32.17
C THR A 382 11.62 -3.18 -32.47
N THR A 383 11.08 -4.35 -32.14
CA THR A 383 11.74 -5.64 -32.38
C THR A 383 11.93 -5.91 -33.87
N LEU A 384 10.92 -5.62 -34.70
CA LEU A 384 11.06 -5.78 -36.14
C LEU A 384 12.10 -4.82 -36.72
N SER A 385 12.10 -3.56 -36.26
CA SER A 385 13.08 -2.56 -36.69
C SER A 385 14.52 -2.98 -36.37
N GLN A 386 14.74 -3.63 -35.23
CA GLN A 386 16.04 -4.20 -34.87
C GLN A 386 16.39 -5.40 -35.75
N ALA A 387 15.47 -6.35 -35.93
CA ALA A 387 15.69 -7.56 -36.71
C ALA A 387 15.97 -7.28 -38.20
N THR A 388 15.37 -6.23 -38.76
CA THR A 388 15.55 -5.84 -40.17
C THR A 388 16.66 -4.81 -40.39
N ASN A 389 17.43 -4.45 -39.35
CA ASN A 389 18.52 -3.49 -39.50
C ASN A 389 19.78 -4.16 -40.06
N CYS A 390 20.02 -4.00 -41.36
CA CYS A 390 21.17 -4.59 -42.04
C CYS A 390 22.53 -4.16 -41.47
N THR A 391 22.66 -2.98 -40.85
CA THR A 391 23.95 -2.55 -40.25
C THR A 391 24.35 -3.45 -39.07
N SER A 392 23.37 -3.93 -38.31
CA SER A 392 23.56 -4.71 -37.08
C SER A 392 23.22 -6.18 -37.20
N SER A 393 22.49 -6.58 -38.25
CA SER A 393 21.83 -7.90 -38.31
C SER A 393 22.06 -8.65 -39.62
N TYR A 394 22.88 -8.13 -40.54
CA TYR A 394 23.14 -8.78 -41.85
C TYR A 394 23.57 -10.25 -41.72
N ALA A 395 24.47 -10.56 -40.78
CA ALA A 395 24.93 -11.93 -40.55
C ALA A 395 23.83 -12.84 -39.99
N SER A 396 22.98 -12.33 -39.09
CA SER A 396 21.84 -13.07 -38.53
C SER A 396 20.75 -13.35 -39.55
N LEU A 397 20.61 -12.47 -40.55
CA LEU A 397 19.71 -12.64 -41.70
C LEU A 397 20.31 -13.56 -42.78
N GLY A 398 21.51 -14.11 -42.57
CA GLY A 398 22.17 -15.03 -43.48
C GLY A 398 22.95 -14.36 -44.63
N PHE A 399 23.23 -13.06 -44.55
CA PHE A 399 24.01 -12.34 -45.55
C PHE A 399 25.47 -12.19 -45.14
N SER A 400 26.37 -12.09 -46.13
CA SER A 400 27.81 -11.98 -45.88
C SER A 400 28.27 -10.53 -45.68
N SER A 401 27.43 -9.55 -46.01
CA SER A 401 27.72 -8.12 -45.81
C SER A 401 26.45 -7.26 -45.67
N VAL A 402 26.62 -6.03 -45.17
CA VAL A 402 25.54 -5.03 -45.08
C VAL A 402 24.94 -4.73 -46.46
N ALA A 403 25.78 -4.54 -47.49
CA ALA A 403 25.32 -4.23 -48.86
C ALA A 403 24.52 -5.39 -49.49
N GLU A 404 24.92 -6.63 -49.19
CA GLU A 404 24.19 -7.83 -49.63
C GLU A 404 22.84 -7.94 -48.92
N CYS A 405 22.79 -7.63 -47.62
CA CYS A 405 21.55 -7.55 -46.85
C CYS A 405 20.61 -6.48 -47.38
N GLU A 406 21.10 -5.27 -47.65
CA GLU A 406 20.27 -4.16 -48.17
C GLU A 406 19.64 -4.51 -49.52
N THR A 407 20.36 -5.28 -50.36
CA THR A 407 19.87 -5.73 -51.66
C THR A 407 18.94 -6.95 -51.55
N GLY A 408 19.21 -7.87 -50.61
CA GLY A 408 18.50 -9.15 -50.47
C GLY A 408 17.28 -9.13 -49.54
N LEU A 409 17.27 -8.26 -48.53
CA LEU A 409 16.19 -8.15 -47.54
C LEU A 409 14.80 -7.90 -48.16
N PRO A 410 14.64 -7.06 -49.20
CA PRO A 410 13.33 -6.89 -49.85
C PRO A 410 12.73 -8.21 -50.39
N ASN A 411 13.56 -9.14 -50.87
CA ASN A 411 13.10 -10.45 -51.35
C ASN A 411 12.65 -11.35 -50.20
N ILE A 412 13.36 -11.32 -49.07
CA ILE A 412 12.96 -12.03 -47.85
C ILE A 412 11.62 -11.50 -47.35
N ILE A 413 11.46 -10.17 -47.28
CA ILE A 413 10.20 -9.53 -46.86
C ILE A 413 9.04 -9.91 -47.79
N SER A 414 9.29 -9.91 -49.11
CA SER A 414 8.30 -10.33 -50.11
C SER A 414 7.85 -11.78 -49.90
N GLN A 415 8.80 -12.71 -49.71
CA GLN A 415 8.47 -14.12 -49.49
C GLN A 415 7.65 -14.33 -48.22
N ILE A 416 8.02 -13.66 -47.14
CA ILE A 416 7.39 -13.80 -45.83
C ILE A 416 5.98 -13.18 -45.79
N THR A 417 5.76 -12.12 -46.55
CA THR A 417 4.46 -11.46 -46.64
C THR A 417 3.61 -11.96 -47.82
N ASN A 418 4.06 -13.00 -48.54
CA ASN A 418 3.44 -13.50 -49.77
C ASN A 418 3.23 -12.41 -50.85
N GLY A 419 4.17 -11.47 -50.97
CA GLY A 419 4.19 -10.43 -51.99
C GLY A 419 3.44 -9.14 -51.63
N GLU A 420 2.88 -9.05 -50.42
CA GLU A 420 2.12 -7.88 -49.96
C GLU A 420 2.99 -6.64 -49.77
N THR A 421 4.27 -6.83 -49.45
CA THR A 421 5.24 -5.73 -49.38
C THR A 421 6.67 -6.22 -49.56
N THR A 422 7.56 -5.31 -49.93
CA THR A 422 9.01 -5.54 -50.05
C THR A 422 9.82 -4.59 -49.16
N SER A 423 9.14 -3.72 -48.40
CA SER A 423 9.77 -2.66 -47.61
C SER A 423 9.72 -2.96 -46.12
N VAL A 424 10.72 -2.47 -45.38
CA VAL A 424 10.79 -2.59 -43.92
C VAL A 424 9.60 -1.91 -43.23
N ASP A 425 9.15 -0.75 -43.72
CA ASP A 425 8.00 -0.06 -43.13
C ASP A 425 6.66 -0.72 -43.51
N GLY A 426 6.56 -1.25 -44.74
CA GLY A 426 5.39 -2.01 -45.15
C GLY A 426 5.22 -3.30 -44.35
N VAL A 427 6.30 -4.02 -44.03
CA VAL A 427 6.21 -5.24 -43.20
C VAL A 427 5.87 -4.93 -41.75
N LYS A 428 6.30 -3.78 -41.20
CA LYS A 428 5.82 -3.26 -39.90
C LYS A 428 4.33 -2.98 -39.93
N GLN A 429 3.82 -2.39 -41.01
CA GLN A 429 2.39 -2.16 -41.14
C GLN A 429 1.63 -3.49 -41.24
N TYR A 430 2.15 -4.43 -42.03
CA TYR A 430 1.55 -5.73 -42.28
C TYR A 430 1.49 -6.64 -41.04
N LEU A 431 2.57 -6.69 -40.25
CA LEU A 431 2.69 -7.57 -39.08
C LEU A 431 2.31 -6.89 -37.76
N CYS A 432 2.62 -5.60 -37.60
CA CYS A 432 2.46 -4.92 -36.31
C CYS A 432 1.24 -3.98 -36.26
N SER A 433 0.62 -3.65 -37.39
CA SER A 433 -0.45 -2.65 -37.43
C SER A 433 -1.73 -3.09 -38.14
N ARG A 434 -1.70 -4.20 -38.88
CA ARG A 434 -2.85 -4.72 -39.63
C ARG A 434 -3.83 -5.42 -38.70
N GLU A 435 -5.11 -5.17 -38.91
CA GLU A 435 -6.20 -5.95 -38.31
C GLU A 435 -6.41 -7.22 -39.16
N VAL A 436 -6.42 -8.39 -38.52
CA VAL A 436 -6.65 -9.69 -39.17
C VAL A 436 -7.88 -10.35 -38.56
N SER A 437 -8.67 -11.03 -39.40
CA SER A 437 -9.75 -11.90 -38.90
C SER A 437 -9.13 -13.19 -38.36
N SER A 438 -9.28 -13.47 -37.07
CA SER A 438 -8.88 -14.76 -36.49
C SER A 438 -10.04 -15.77 -36.52
N THR A 439 -9.75 -17.02 -36.88
CA THR A 439 -10.65 -18.18 -36.74
C THR A 439 -10.50 -18.89 -35.39
N GLU A 440 -9.67 -18.37 -34.49
CA GLU A 440 -9.55 -18.86 -33.11
C GLU A 440 -10.84 -18.53 -32.33
N PRO A 441 -11.35 -19.44 -31.47
CA PRO A 441 -12.41 -19.10 -30.53
C PRO A 441 -11.95 -17.88 -29.74
N GLY A 442 -12.71 -16.79 -29.80
CA GLY A 442 -12.25 -15.54 -29.20
C GLY A 442 -11.92 -15.72 -27.71
N ASN A 443 -10.78 -15.15 -27.30
CA ASN A 443 -10.32 -15.27 -25.92
C ASN A 443 -11.00 -14.22 -25.04
N VAL A 444 -11.65 -14.67 -23.97
CA VAL A 444 -12.35 -13.83 -22.98
C VAL A 444 -11.37 -13.15 -22.00
N ASN A 445 -10.10 -13.57 -21.98
CA ASN A 445 -9.04 -13.01 -21.13
C ASN A 445 -9.43 -12.96 -19.64
N ASN A 446 -9.97 -14.06 -19.12
CA ASN A 446 -10.39 -14.18 -17.73
C ASN A 446 -9.61 -15.26 -16.96
N TYR A 447 -8.40 -15.61 -17.38
CA TYR A 447 -7.54 -16.58 -16.71
C TYR A 447 -6.81 -15.96 -15.51
N ILE A 448 -6.64 -16.75 -14.46
CA ILE A 448 -5.97 -16.36 -13.22
C ILE A 448 -5.17 -17.53 -12.64
N TYR A 449 -3.95 -17.26 -12.18
CA TYR A 449 -3.16 -18.23 -11.43
C TYR A 449 -3.64 -18.34 -9.99
N PHE A 450 -3.97 -19.56 -9.57
CA PHE A 450 -4.45 -19.84 -8.21
C PHE A 450 -3.94 -21.22 -7.73
N ASN A 451 -4.08 -21.49 -6.42
CA ASN A 451 -3.60 -22.72 -5.80
C ASN A 451 -2.12 -23.02 -6.10
N CYS A 452 -1.27 -22.02 -5.89
CA CYS A 452 0.15 -22.11 -6.16
C CYS A 452 0.92 -22.85 -5.06
N ASN A 453 2.00 -23.54 -5.41
CA ASN A 453 2.97 -24.07 -4.44
C ASN A 453 3.60 -22.92 -3.64
N ASN A 454 3.95 -21.84 -4.35
CA ASN A 454 4.41 -20.55 -3.81
C ASN A 454 3.91 -19.43 -4.74
N TYR A 455 3.48 -18.31 -4.16
CA TYR A 455 3.00 -17.12 -4.87
C TYR A 455 4.09 -16.08 -5.18
N SER A 456 5.35 -16.26 -4.76
CA SER A 456 6.43 -15.31 -5.07
C SER A 456 6.74 -15.19 -6.56
N ASN A 457 6.49 -16.24 -7.36
CA ASN A 457 6.66 -16.23 -8.81
C ASN A 457 5.60 -17.14 -9.49
N PRO A 458 4.37 -16.66 -9.67
CA PRO A 458 3.28 -17.45 -10.25
C PRO A 458 3.55 -17.81 -11.72
N SER A 459 3.42 -19.08 -12.05
CA SER A 459 3.56 -19.63 -13.41
C SER A 459 2.75 -20.92 -13.54
N SER A 460 2.59 -21.44 -14.76
CA SER A 460 1.92 -22.72 -15.01
C SER A 460 2.58 -23.92 -14.32
N ASN A 461 3.86 -23.82 -13.93
CA ASN A 461 4.58 -24.86 -13.19
C ASN A 461 4.35 -24.78 -11.67
N THR A 462 4.06 -23.59 -11.16
CA THR A 462 3.90 -23.35 -9.72
C THR A 462 2.43 -23.27 -9.32
N CYS A 463 1.55 -22.89 -10.23
CA CYS A 463 0.14 -22.59 -10.00
C CYS A 463 -0.80 -23.43 -10.88
N GLU A 464 -2.03 -23.59 -10.40
CA GLU A 464 -3.11 -24.05 -11.26
C GLU A 464 -3.70 -22.88 -12.05
N ILE A 465 -4.21 -23.17 -13.23
CA ILE A 465 -4.97 -22.20 -14.04
C ILE A 465 -6.45 -22.27 -13.62
N TRP A 466 -6.99 -21.12 -13.26
CA TRP A 466 -8.38 -20.89 -12.93
C TRP A 466 -8.94 -19.80 -13.85
N ARG A 467 -10.26 -19.62 -13.85
CA ARG A 467 -10.94 -18.56 -14.59
C ARG A 467 -11.80 -17.73 -13.67
N ILE A 468 -11.93 -16.45 -13.98
CA ILE A 468 -12.79 -15.50 -13.28
C ILE A 468 -14.18 -15.59 -13.91
N ILE A 469 -15.19 -15.91 -13.10
CA ILE A 469 -16.61 -15.82 -13.52
C ILE A 469 -17.03 -14.35 -13.52
N GLY A 470 -16.67 -13.61 -12.48
CA GLY A 470 -17.06 -12.21 -12.32
C GLY A 470 -16.90 -11.67 -10.91
N VAL A 471 -17.47 -10.49 -10.69
CA VAL A 471 -17.52 -9.77 -9.42
C VAL A 471 -18.95 -9.81 -8.89
N PHE A 472 -19.11 -10.33 -7.68
CA PHE A 472 -20.40 -10.46 -7.00
C PHE A 472 -20.27 -9.92 -5.58
N ASP A 473 -21.13 -8.99 -5.19
CA ASP A 473 -21.11 -8.40 -3.84
C ASP A 473 -19.68 -7.98 -3.42
N GLY A 474 -18.97 -7.30 -4.34
CA GLY A 474 -17.60 -6.82 -4.16
C GLY A 474 -16.51 -7.90 -4.09
N LYS A 475 -16.81 -9.17 -4.42
CA LYS A 475 -15.88 -10.31 -4.34
C LYS A 475 -15.67 -10.95 -5.70
N LEU A 476 -14.45 -11.41 -5.95
CA LEU A 476 -14.13 -12.16 -7.17
C LEU A 476 -14.59 -13.62 -7.02
N LYS A 477 -15.43 -14.09 -7.94
CA LYS A 477 -15.80 -15.50 -8.07
C LYS A 477 -14.91 -16.15 -9.11
N ILE A 478 -14.25 -17.24 -8.76
CA ILE A 478 -13.37 -17.99 -9.65
C ILE A 478 -13.77 -19.46 -9.73
N ILE A 479 -13.46 -20.08 -10.85
CA ILE A 479 -13.73 -21.49 -11.16
C ILE A 479 -12.48 -22.14 -11.71
N ARG A 480 -12.24 -23.40 -11.35
CA ARG A 480 -11.08 -24.15 -11.86
C ARG A 480 -11.21 -24.36 -13.37
N ASN A 481 -10.11 -24.24 -14.12
CA ASN A 481 -10.13 -24.38 -15.59
C ASN A 481 -10.36 -25.82 -16.09
N SER A 482 -10.24 -26.82 -15.20
CA SER A 482 -10.47 -28.23 -15.49
C SER A 482 -11.07 -28.95 -14.29
N THR A 483 -11.66 -30.12 -14.52
CA THR A 483 -12.27 -30.92 -13.45
C THR A 483 -11.22 -31.53 -12.53
N ILE A 484 -11.59 -31.79 -11.27
CA ILE A 484 -10.76 -32.55 -10.32
C ILE A 484 -11.07 -34.06 -10.34
N GLY A 485 -11.58 -34.55 -11.48
CA GLY A 485 -12.15 -35.88 -11.63
C GLY A 485 -13.68 -35.88 -11.54
N GLU A 486 -14.26 -37.07 -11.61
CA GLU A 486 -15.71 -37.29 -11.55
C GLU A 486 -16.11 -37.89 -10.20
N LEU A 487 -17.11 -37.31 -9.55
CA LEU A 487 -17.63 -37.79 -8.26
C LEU A 487 -19.16 -37.79 -8.27
N ALA A 488 -19.75 -38.66 -7.45
CA ALA A 488 -21.17 -38.63 -7.19
C ALA A 488 -21.56 -37.38 -6.41
N TRP A 489 -22.75 -36.85 -6.68
CA TRP A 489 -23.30 -35.75 -5.89
C TRP A 489 -23.53 -36.17 -4.44
N ASP A 490 -24.20 -37.31 -4.26
CA ASP A 490 -24.47 -37.91 -2.96
C ASP A 490 -24.46 -39.44 -3.04
N SER A 491 -23.74 -40.09 -2.12
CA SER A 491 -23.66 -41.56 -2.08
C SER A 491 -24.98 -42.25 -1.74
N ASN A 492 -25.92 -41.55 -1.09
CA ASN A 492 -27.24 -42.08 -0.72
C ASN A 492 -28.33 -41.68 -1.72
N GLY A 493 -27.97 -41.03 -2.83
CA GLY A 493 -28.93 -40.61 -3.85
C GLY A 493 -29.76 -39.37 -3.48
N ILE A 494 -29.37 -38.61 -2.44
CA ILE A 494 -30.12 -37.43 -2.00
C ILE A 494 -29.59 -36.18 -2.70
N ALA A 495 -30.47 -35.45 -3.41
CA ALA A 495 -30.07 -34.25 -4.15
C ALA A 495 -29.77 -33.02 -3.27
N ALA A 496 -30.17 -33.00 -2.00
CA ALA A 496 -29.97 -31.83 -1.13
C ALA A 496 -28.47 -31.51 -0.91
N TRP A 497 -28.00 -30.37 -1.45
CA TRP A 497 -26.60 -29.94 -1.37
C TRP A 497 -26.07 -29.84 0.07
N SER A 498 -26.85 -29.26 0.98
CA SER A 498 -26.39 -28.97 2.36
C SER A 498 -25.97 -30.22 3.14
N THR A 499 -26.43 -31.41 2.73
CA THR A 499 -26.14 -32.69 3.38
C THR A 499 -25.37 -33.65 2.48
N SER A 500 -25.07 -33.27 1.24
CA SER A 500 -24.50 -34.19 0.24
C SER A 500 -23.06 -34.58 0.58
N THR A 501 -22.67 -35.79 0.17
CA THR A 501 -21.28 -36.23 0.32
C THR A 501 -20.30 -35.35 -0.46
N LEU A 502 -20.67 -34.86 -1.64
CA LEU A 502 -19.80 -34.01 -2.46
C LEU A 502 -19.47 -32.67 -1.78
N GLN A 503 -20.44 -32.03 -1.13
CA GLN A 503 -20.23 -30.82 -0.35
C GLN A 503 -19.15 -31.06 0.73
N LYS A 504 -19.27 -32.15 1.49
CA LYS A 504 -18.32 -32.50 2.54
C LYS A 504 -16.93 -32.76 1.96
N ILE A 505 -16.84 -33.50 0.85
CA ILE A 505 -15.57 -33.73 0.14
C ILE A 505 -14.92 -32.40 -0.23
N LEU A 506 -15.67 -31.44 -0.77
CA LEU A 506 -15.11 -30.15 -1.17
C LEU A 506 -14.67 -29.26 0.01
N ASN A 507 -15.46 -29.19 1.08
CA ASN A 507 -15.21 -28.26 2.18
C ASN A 507 -14.40 -28.85 3.35
N GLU A 508 -14.38 -30.18 3.51
CA GLU A 508 -13.63 -30.86 4.57
C GLU A 508 -12.34 -31.50 4.06
N ASN A 509 -12.34 -32.10 2.86
CA ASN A 509 -11.15 -32.81 2.34
C ASN A 509 -10.36 -31.96 1.35
N TYR A 510 -10.99 -31.51 0.26
CA TYR A 510 -10.34 -30.73 -0.80
C TYR A 510 -9.81 -29.38 -0.27
N TYR A 511 -10.61 -28.66 0.53
CA TYR A 511 -10.20 -27.40 1.15
C TYR A 511 -9.03 -27.57 2.14
N ASN A 512 -9.09 -28.56 3.04
CA ASN A 512 -8.08 -28.72 4.09
C ASN A 512 -6.80 -29.42 3.60
N GLY A 513 -6.86 -30.13 2.47
CA GLY A 513 -5.70 -30.79 1.87
C GLY A 513 -5.51 -32.25 2.25
N ASN A 514 -6.55 -32.92 2.73
CA ASN A 514 -6.51 -34.29 3.23
C ASN A 514 -6.59 -35.30 2.07
N GLU A 515 -5.53 -36.10 1.88
CA GLU A 515 -5.49 -37.38 1.14
C GLU A 515 -6.22 -37.47 -0.23
N LEU A 516 -6.26 -36.38 -1.00
CA LEU A 516 -6.70 -36.38 -2.40
C LEU A 516 -5.56 -35.94 -3.33
N ASN A 517 -5.50 -36.55 -4.53
CA ASN A 517 -4.57 -36.16 -5.60
C ASN A 517 -4.82 -34.72 -6.09
N PHE A 518 -6.00 -34.17 -5.81
CA PHE A 518 -6.40 -32.80 -6.11
C PHE A 518 -6.85 -32.13 -4.81
N LYS A 519 -6.20 -31.02 -4.44
CA LYS A 519 -6.43 -30.34 -3.16
C LYS A 519 -5.98 -28.89 -3.18
N ILE A 520 -6.50 -28.08 -2.26
CA ILE A 520 -5.87 -26.80 -1.94
C ILE A 520 -4.51 -27.07 -1.27
N LYS A 521 -3.44 -26.57 -1.89
CA LYS A 521 -2.06 -27.01 -1.64
C LYS A 521 -1.49 -26.51 -0.33
N ASN A 522 -1.84 -25.30 0.10
CA ASN A 522 -1.24 -24.66 1.26
C ASN A 522 -2.18 -23.69 1.97
N GLU A 523 -1.77 -23.28 3.16
CA GLU A 523 -2.50 -22.34 4.03
C GLU A 523 -2.67 -20.98 3.38
N THR A 524 -1.65 -20.49 2.68
CA THR A 524 -1.69 -19.24 1.92
C THR A 524 -2.90 -19.21 0.97
N THR A 525 -3.09 -20.27 0.18
CA THR A 525 -4.26 -20.41 -0.71
C THR A 525 -5.56 -20.47 0.08
N ARG A 526 -5.61 -21.26 1.17
CA ARG A 526 -6.80 -21.34 2.03
C ARG A 526 -7.21 -20.00 2.62
N ASN A 527 -6.24 -19.14 2.95
CA ASN A 527 -6.43 -17.82 3.54
C ASN A 527 -6.89 -16.78 2.52
N MET A 528 -6.81 -17.06 1.22
CA MET A 528 -7.40 -16.23 0.16
C MET A 528 -8.88 -16.55 -0.10
N ILE A 529 -9.37 -17.69 0.35
CA ILE A 529 -10.75 -18.15 0.11
C ILE A 529 -11.66 -17.65 1.23
N THR A 530 -12.79 -17.05 0.86
CA THR A 530 -13.80 -16.59 1.82
C THR A 530 -15.04 -17.49 1.82
N SER A 531 -15.68 -17.61 2.98
CA SER A 531 -16.98 -18.28 3.10
C SER A 531 -18.07 -17.32 2.65
N VAL A 532 -19.00 -17.78 1.82
CA VAL A 532 -20.13 -16.96 1.34
C VAL A 532 -21.45 -17.71 1.48
N LYS A 533 -22.55 -16.97 1.33
CA LYS A 533 -23.88 -17.54 1.10
C LYS A 533 -24.03 -17.85 -0.40
N TRP A 534 -24.00 -19.12 -0.74
CA TRP A 534 -24.25 -19.63 -2.09
C TRP A 534 -25.73 -19.74 -2.36
N ASN A 535 -26.13 -19.39 -3.59
CA ASN A 535 -27.47 -19.58 -4.10
C ASN A 535 -27.64 -21.02 -4.58
N ILE A 536 -28.48 -21.79 -3.89
CA ILE A 536 -28.72 -23.22 -4.12
C ILE A 536 -30.19 -23.53 -4.41
N GLY A 537 -30.95 -22.49 -4.79
CA GLY A 537 -32.36 -22.60 -5.13
C GLY A 537 -32.63 -23.62 -6.22
N THR A 538 -33.85 -24.12 -6.19
CA THR A 538 -34.34 -25.15 -7.09
C THR A 538 -34.96 -24.52 -8.32
N TYR A 539 -34.72 -25.12 -9.47
CA TYR A 539 -35.29 -24.67 -10.73
C TYR A 539 -36.27 -25.72 -11.28
N TYR A 540 -37.43 -25.26 -11.74
CA TYR A 540 -38.43 -26.11 -12.40
C TYR A 540 -38.30 -25.87 -13.91
N SER A 541 -37.96 -26.88 -14.72
CA SER A 541 -37.82 -26.66 -16.17
C SER A 541 -38.80 -27.43 -17.04
N SER A 542 -39.43 -26.64 -17.92
CA SER A 542 -40.01 -27.05 -19.20
C SER A 542 -39.09 -26.54 -20.32
N ARG A 543 -38.07 -27.33 -20.69
CA ARG A 543 -37.22 -27.25 -21.91
C ARG A 543 -36.47 -25.96 -22.29
N ASN A 544 -36.79 -24.77 -21.75
CA ASN A 544 -36.16 -23.49 -22.13
C ASN A 544 -35.69 -22.72 -20.89
N ILE A 545 -34.39 -22.44 -20.77
CA ILE A 545 -33.81 -21.75 -19.59
C ILE A 545 -33.06 -20.48 -20.01
N PHE A 546 -33.61 -19.33 -19.62
CA PHE A 546 -32.94 -18.04 -19.78
C PHE A 546 -32.06 -17.72 -18.56
N SER A 547 -30.95 -16.99 -18.78
CA SER A 547 -29.98 -16.64 -17.73
C SER A 547 -30.61 -15.91 -16.54
N ASN A 548 -31.58 -15.01 -16.79
CA ASN A 548 -32.32 -14.30 -15.74
C ASN A 548 -33.28 -15.19 -14.96
N ALA A 549 -33.96 -16.12 -15.64
CA ALA A 549 -34.90 -17.04 -15.02
C ALA A 549 -34.16 -18.06 -14.12
N ALA A 550 -33.02 -18.56 -14.59
CA ALA A 550 -32.12 -19.37 -13.77
C ALA A 550 -31.70 -18.60 -12.51
N TYR A 551 -31.11 -17.41 -12.68
CA TYR A 551 -30.67 -16.57 -11.56
C TYR A 551 -31.78 -16.33 -10.52
N SER A 552 -32.98 -15.95 -10.98
CA SER A 552 -34.13 -15.67 -10.11
C SER A 552 -34.57 -16.89 -9.28
N SER A 553 -34.38 -18.09 -9.81
CA SER A 553 -34.73 -19.32 -9.11
C SER A 553 -33.64 -19.76 -8.12
N GLU A 554 -32.37 -19.48 -8.45
CA GLU A 554 -31.21 -19.80 -7.61
C GLU A 554 -31.24 -19.07 -6.27
N ILE A 555 -31.70 -17.81 -6.24
CA ILE A 555 -31.68 -16.95 -5.04
C ILE A 555 -32.74 -17.32 -3.99
N THR A 556 -33.62 -18.28 -4.27
CA THR A 556 -34.72 -18.68 -3.37
C THR A 556 -34.26 -19.44 -2.13
N LYS A 557 -33.08 -20.06 -2.18
CA LYS A 557 -32.49 -20.82 -1.09
C LYS A 557 -30.99 -20.61 -1.04
N THR A 558 -30.43 -20.55 0.16
CA THR A 558 -28.99 -20.34 0.35
C THR A 558 -28.34 -21.40 1.22
N TRP A 559 -27.05 -21.63 0.99
CA TRP A 559 -26.18 -22.43 1.85
C TRP A 559 -24.84 -21.72 2.05
N SER A 560 -24.27 -21.79 3.26
CA SER A 560 -23.00 -21.11 3.56
C SER A 560 -21.82 -22.08 3.51
N GLY A 561 -20.78 -21.71 2.77
CA GLY A 561 -19.54 -22.47 2.72
C GLY A 561 -18.49 -21.82 1.81
N LYS A 562 -17.32 -22.48 1.71
CA LYS A 562 -16.14 -21.91 1.05
C LYS A 562 -16.03 -22.32 -0.42
N ILE A 563 -16.28 -23.60 -0.70
CA ILE A 563 -16.15 -24.18 -2.05
C ILE A 563 -17.47 -24.82 -2.44
N ALA A 564 -17.89 -24.58 -3.67
CA ALA A 564 -19.08 -25.17 -4.27
C ALA A 564 -18.82 -25.53 -5.74
N LEU A 565 -19.88 -25.52 -6.54
CA LEU A 565 -19.89 -25.78 -7.97
C LEU A 565 -20.39 -24.53 -8.72
N PRO A 566 -20.20 -24.43 -10.05
CA PRO A 566 -20.86 -23.39 -10.83
C PRO A 566 -22.38 -23.52 -10.72
N THR A 567 -23.09 -22.40 -10.64
CA THR A 567 -24.54 -22.36 -10.80
C THR A 567 -24.93 -22.47 -12.27
N VAL A 568 -26.19 -22.76 -12.55
CA VAL A 568 -26.70 -22.78 -13.93
C VAL A 568 -26.54 -21.39 -14.55
N SER A 569 -26.85 -20.32 -13.82
CA SER A 569 -26.70 -18.94 -14.30
C SER A 569 -25.25 -18.58 -14.60
N ASP A 570 -24.26 -19.06 -13.82
CA ASP A 570 -22.84 -18.84 -14.14
C ASP A 570 -22.51 -19.36 -15.55
N TYR A 571 -23.04 -20.54 -15.91
CA TYR A 571 -22.86 -21.11 -17.24
C TYR A 571 -23.66 -20.35 -18.31
N LEU A 572 -24.92 -20.03 -18.07
CA LEU A 572 -25.75 -19.34 -19.07
C LEU A 572 -25.21 -17.93 -19.38
N TYR A 573 -24.72 -17.19 -18.40
CA TYR A 573 -24.05 -15.89 -18.60
C TYR A 573 -22.67 -16.02 -19.25
N SER A 574 -22.09 -17.22 -19.35
CA SER A 574 -20.81 -17.45 -20.03
C SER A 574 -20.94 -17.55 -21.56
N ASN A 575 -22.16 -17.46 -22.11
CA ASN A 575 -22.45 -17.42 -23.55
C ASN A 575 -22.18 -16.05 -24.17
N ASP A 576 -22.04 -15.98 -25.51
CA ASP A 576 -21.98 -14.71 -26.24
C ASP A 576 -23.34 -14.01 -26.26
N PHE A 577 -23.37 -12.74 -25.86
CA PHE A 577 -24.54 -11.87 -25.91
C PHE A 577 -24.61 -11.04 -27.21
N LEU A 578 -23.60 -11.11 -28.10
CA LEU A 578 -23.46 -10.24 -29.27
C LEU A 578 -23.73 -10.92 -30.62
N SER A 579 -23.78 -12.25 -30.70
CA SER A 579 -24.22 -12.90 -31.95
C SER A 579 -25.67 -12.52 -32.23
N SER A 580 -25.95 -12.23 -33.50
CA SER A 580 -27.22 -11.83 -34.08
C SER A 580 -28.38 -12.82 -33.90
N ALA A 581 -28.72 -13.16 -32.65
CA ALA A 581 -30.02 -13.72 -32.28
C ALA A 581 -30.84 -12.66 -31.53
N PRO A 582 -31.29 -11.58 -32.22
CA PRO A 582 -32.40 -10.79 -31.71
C PRO A 582 -33.67 -11.63 -31.86
N GLU A 583 -34.00 -12.35 -30.79
CA GLU A 583 -35.38 -12.61 -30.30
C GLU A 583 -35.36 -13.70 -29.22
N ASP A 584 -34.32 -14.53 -29.17
CA ASP A 584 -34.27 -15.64 -28.24
C ASP A 584 -32.81 -15.98 -27.91
N ILE A 585 -32.32 -15.64 -26.70
CA ILE A 585 -31.28 -16.46 -26.03
C ILE A 585 -31.97 -17.74 -25.54
N TYR A 586 -32.62 -18.42 -26.48
CA TYR A 586 -33.10 -19.78 -26.39
C TYR A 586 -31.86 -20.63 -26.46
N ILE A 587 -31.35 -20.99 -25.29
CA ILE A 587 -30.37 -22.06 -25.22
C ILE A 587 -31.20 -23.31 -25.44
N ASP A 588 -31.33 -23.69 -26.72
CA ASP A 588 -31.48 -25.09 -27.06
C ASP A 588 -30.46 -25.82 -26.19
N MET A 589 -30.92 -26.85 -25.48
CA MET A 589 -30.11 -27.51 -24.48
C MET A 589 -28.78 -28.00 -25.11
N SER A 590 -28.69 -28.11 -26.44
CA SER A 590 -27.44 -28.26 -27.19
C SER A 590 -26.40 -27.17 -26.86
N CYS A 591 -25.35 -27.59 -26.16
CA CYS A 591 -24.21 -26.78 -25.79
C CYS A 591 -23.61 -26.09 -27.04
N GLN A 592 -23.72 -24.76 -27.15
CA GLN A 592 -22.96 -23.98 -28.11
C GLN A 592 -21.51 -23.87 -27.64
N LYS A 593 -20.78 -24.99 -27.67
CA LYS A 593 -19.41 -25.15 -27.16
C LYS A 593 -18.46 -24.05 -27.65
N ASN A 594 -18.71 -23.51 -28.84
CA ASN A 594 -17.88 -22.49 -29.47
C ASN A 594 -18.13 -21.09 -28.90
N ASN A 595 -19.33 -20.81 -28.38
CA ASN A 595 -19.78 -19.47 -27.97
C ASN A 595 -19.78 -19.28 -26.45
N ASN A 596 -19.57 -20.36 -25.69
CA ASN A 596 -19.58 -20.34 -24.23
C ASN A 596 -18.19 -20.65 -23.67
N TRP A 597 -17.58 -19.66 -23.03
CA TRP A 597 -16.18 -19.76 -22.60
C TRP A 597 -15.97 -20.85 -21.55
N LEU A 598 -16.99 -21.17 -20.74
CA LEU A 598 -16.89 -22.23 -19.72
C LEU A 598 -16.87 -23.62 -20.39
N SER A 599 -17.73 -23.84 -21.39
CA SER A 599 -17.78 -25.14 -22.10
C SER A 599 -16.65 -25.39 -23.10
N GLN A 600 -15.91 -24.35 -23.52
CA GLN A 600 -14.78 -24.50 -24.43
C GLN A 600 -13.70 -25.43 -23.86
N LYS A 601 -13.55 -25.49 -22.53
CA LYS A 601 -12.52 -26.31 -21.85
C LYS A 601 -13.11 -27.54 -21.15
N VAL A 602 -14.38 -27.51 -20.74
CA VAL A 602 -15.03 -28.60 -19.98
C VAL A 602 -16.50 -28.74 -20.36
N ASP A 603 -16.93 -29.93 -20.79
CA ASP A 603 -18.30 -30.19 -21.29
C ASP A 603 -19.07 -31.28 -20.53
N ASN A 604 -18.49 -31.83 -19.44
CA ASN A 604 -19.13 -32.82 -18.57
C ASN A 604 -18.91 -32.49 -17.07
N PHE A 605 -19.88 -31.90 -16.37
CA PHE A 605 -19.74 -31.52 -14.95
C PHE A 605 -21.06 -31.27 -14.21
N TRP A 606 -21.01 -31.28 -12.87
CA TRP A 606 -22.13 -30.91 -12.01
C TRP A 606 -22.33 -29.40 -11.85
N PHE A 607 -23.59 -28.95 -11.88
CA PHE A 607 -24.00 -27.63 -11.40
C PHE A 607 -24.40 -27.68 -9.93
N LEU A 608 -24.29 -26.55 -9.22
CA LEU A 608 -24.68 -26.43 -7.81
C LEU A 608 -26.20 -26.53 -7.58
N ASN A 609 -27.01 -26.24 -8.60
CA ASN A 609 -28.46 -26.17 -8.46
C ASN A 609 -29.11 -27.54 -8.67
N ILE A 610 -30.27 -27.73 -8.06
CA ILE A 610 -31.12 -28.91 -8.23
C ILE A 610 -32.36 -28.56 -9.06
N GLY A 611 -32.86 -29.52 -9.81
CA GLY A 611 -34.11 -29.46 -10.55
C GLY A 611 -35.23 -30.17 -9.80
N SER A 612 -36.47 -29.73 -10.01
CA SER A 612 -37.67 -30.46 -9.58
C SER A 612 -38.44 -30.95 -10.80
N TYR A 613 -38.77 -32.23 -10.83
CA TYR A 613 -39.68 -32.82 -11.84
C TYR A 613 -41.13 -32.86 -11.32
N SER A 614 -41.29 -33.01 -10.01
CA SER A 614 -42.56 -33.02 -9.28
C SER A 614 -42.32 -32.53 -7.85
N ASP A 615 -43.39 -32.38 -7.06
CA ASP A 615 -43.31 -31.98 -5.64
C ASP A 615 -42.50 -32.95 -4.76
N SER A 616 -42.28 -34.19 -5.22
CA SER A 616 -41.59 -35.26 -4.46
C SER A 616 -40.19 -35.60 -4.97
N GLU A 617 -39.78 -35.12 -6.15
CA GLU A 617 -38.53 -35.55 -6.79
C GLU A 617 -37.66 -34.36 -7.19
N THR A 618 -36.46 -34.32 -6.59
CA THR A 618 -35.43 -33.34 -6.92
C THR A 618 -34.13 -34.02 -7.33
N TYR A 619 -33.49 -33.52 -8.37
CA TYR A 619 -32.29 -34.09 -8.97
C TYR A 619 -31.22 -33.02 -9.19
N PRO A 620 -29.91 -33.32 -9.03
CA PRO A 620 -28.86 -32.35 -9.36
C PRO A 620 -28.80 -32.08 -10.86
N TRP A 621 -28.50 -30.83 -11.26
CA TRP A 621 -28.26 -30.48 -12.65
C TRP A 621 -26.82 -30.78 -13.07
N ASN A 622 -26.64 -31.26 -14.30
CA ASN A 622 -25.34 -31.48 -14.92
C ASN A 622 -25.28 -30.90 -16.34
N LEU A 623 -24.07 -30.69 -16.84
CA LEU A 623 -23.76 -30.53 -18.24
C LEU A 623 -23.23 -31.87 -18.77
N SER A 624 -23.76 -32.37 -19.88
CA SER A 624 -23.21 -33.51 -20.63
C SER A 624 -23.61 -33.42 -22.10
N GLY A 625 -22.93 -32.53 -22.83
CA GLY A 625 -23.36 -32.08 -24.17
C GLY A 625 -24.60 -31.19 -24.18
N TYR A 626 -25.44 -31.29 -23.14
CA TYR A 626 -26.56 -30.41 -22.85
C TYR A 626 -26.80 -30.26 -21.34
N ILE A 627 -27.49 -29.19 -20.93
CA ILE A 627 -27.88 -28.99 -19.52
C ILE A 627 -29.06 -29.90 -19.23
N TYR A 628 -28.94 -30.79 -18.24
CA TYR A 628 -29.97 -31.77 -17.89
C TYR A 628 -29.97 -32.07 -16.40
N TYR A 629 -31.06 -32.61 -15.87
CA TYR A 629 -31.09 -33.12 -14.50
C TYR A 629 -30.58 -34.57 -14.49
N ALA A 630 -29.60 -34.88 -13.67
CA ALA A 630 -29.15 -36.26 -13.58
C ALA A 630 -30.25 -37.10 -12.92
N ASN A 631 -30.73 -38.11 -13.64
CA ASN A 631 -31.77 -39.04 -13.18
C ASN A 631 -31.47 -39.69 -11.81
N ASN A 632 -30.23 -39.59 -11.29
CA ASN A 632 -29.87 -39.97 -9.94
C ASN A 632 -28.67 -39.14 -9.42
N ALA A 633 -28.68 -38.80 -8.13
CA ALA A 633 -27.57 -38.12 -7.46
C ALA A 633 -26.34 -39.03 -7.21
N ASN A 634 -26.47 -40.35 -7.40
CA ASN A 634 -25.33 -41.28 -7.34
C ASN A 634 -24.51 -41.36 -8.64
N ASN A 635 -24.98 -40.76 -9.74
CA ASN A 635 -24.23 -40.66 -10.99
C ASN A 635 -22.95 -39.85 -10.77
N THR A 636 -21.90 -40.13 -11.53
CA THR A 636 -20.65 -39.38 -11.46
C THR A 636 -20.55 -38.37 -12.59
N PHE A 637 -20.17 -37.13 -12.28
CA PHE A 637 -19.84 -36.11 -13.26
C PHE A 637 -18.63 -35.32 -12.80
N GLY A 638 -17.99 -34.62 -13.74
CA GLY A 638 -16.85 -33.77 -13.48
C GLY A 638 -17.13 -32.74 -12.38
N ILE A 639 -16.14 -32.53 -11.52
CA ILE A 639 -16.22 -31.55 -10.43
C ILE A 639 -15.42 -30.32 -10.81
N LEU A 640 -16.09 -29.16 -10.90
CA LEU A 640 -15.46 -27.85 -11.09
C LEU A 640 -15.54 -27.05 -9.79
N PRO A 641 -14.51 -27.12 -8.93
CA PRO A 641 -14.45 -26.27 -7.75
C PRO A 641 -14.63 -24.81 -8.12
N THR A 642 -15.62 -24.20 -7.50
CA THR A 642 -15.95 -22.79 -7.66
C THR A 642 -15.93 -22.14 -6.28
N LEU A 643 -15.31 -20.97 -6.17
CA LEU A 643 -15.12 -20.31 -4.88
C LEU A 643 -15.07 -18.78 -5.01
N TYR A 644 -15.15 -18.12 -3.86
CA TYR A 644 -14.97 -16.67 -3.76
C TYR A 644 -13.65 -16.34 -3.08
N LEU A 645 -12.97 -15.35 -3.66
CA LEU A 645 -11.80 -14.76 -3.06
C LEU A 645 -12.19 -13.71 -2.02
N LYS A 646 -11.33 -13.51 -1.03
CA LYS A 646 -11.44 -12.42 -0.08
C LYS A 646 -11.41 -11.06 -0.80
N PRO A 647 -12.26 -10.09 -0.38
CA PRO A 647 -12.44 -8.84 -1.09
C PRO A 647 -11.17 -7.95 -1.11
N GLU A 648 -10.26 -8.12 -0.14
CA GLU A 648 -9.03 -7.32 -0.03
C GLU A 648 -7.89 -7.75 -0.98
N LEU A 649 -8.02 -8.88 -1.69
CA LEU A 649 -6.97 -9.35 -2.59
C LEU A 649 -6.79 -8.39 -3.77
N LYS A 650 -5.56 -8.30 -4.29
CA LYS A 650 -5.18 -7.41 -5.39
C LYS A 650 -4.68 -8.22 -6.59
N ILE A 651 -4.92 -7.73 -7.80
CA ILE A 651 -4.22 -8.22 -8.99
C ILE A 651 -2.84 -7.57 -9.01
N ASN A 652 -1.81 -8.39 -9.14
CA ASN A 652 -0.42 -7.96 -9.21
C ASN A 652 0.01 -7.67 -10.65
N SER A 653 -0.25 -8.60 -11.58
CA SER A 653 0.08 -8.46 -12.99
C SER A 653 -0.76 -9.39 -13.85
N GLY A 654 -0.51 -9.41 -15.16
CA GLY A 654 -1.21 -10.24 -16.14
C GLY A 654 -2.30 -9.48 -16.88
N ASP A 655 -2.63 -9.92 -18.09
CA ASP A 655 -3.72 -9.36 -18.91
C ASP A 655 -4.96 -10.29 -18.94
N GLY A 656 -4.88 -11.42 -18.25
CA GLY A 656 -5.95 -12.39 -18.14
C GLY A 656 -6.02 -13.37 -19.31
N SER A 657 -5.16 -13.28 -20.32
CA SER A 657 -5.04 -14.30 -21.36
C SER A 657 -4.50 -15.62 -20.81
N GLU A 658 -4.66 -16.73 -21.54
CA GLU A 658 -4.16 -18.05 -21.09
C GLU A 658 -2.62 -18.08 -21.03
N SER A 659 -1.95 -17.32 -21.89
CA SER A 659 -0.49 -17.16 -21.91
C SER A 659 0.02 -16.17 -20.86
N ASN A 660 -0.80 -15.21 -20.43
CA ASN A 660 -0.48 -14.25 -19.40
C ASN A 660 -1.63 -14.07 -18.37
N PRO A 661 -1.96 -15.13 -17.59
CA PRO A 661 -3.05 -15.09 -16.61
C PRO A 661 -2.82 -14.01 -15.54
N TYR A 662 -3.91 -13.50 -14.97
CA TYR A 662 -3.80 -12.62 -13.81
C TYR A 662 -3.07 -13.31 -12.66
N THR A 663 -2.20 -12.57 -11.99
CA THR A 663 -1.52 -13.00 -10.77
C THR A 663 -2.11 -12.27 -9.57
N LEU A 664 -2.26 -12.98 -8.45
CA LEU A 664 -2.71 -12.38 -7.19
C LEU A 664 -1.51 -11.92 -6.36
N LYS A 665 -1.62 -10.73 -5.78
CA LYS A 665 -0.71 -10.33 -4.69
C LYS A 665 -1.20 -10.97 -3.40
N VAL A 666 -0.32 -11.75 -2.77
CA VAL A 666 -0.55 -12.34 -1.46
C VAL A 666 0.26 -11.55 -0.44
N SER A 667 -0.44 -10.98 0.56
CA SER A 667 0.15 -10.27 1.70
C SER A 667 0.80 -11.20 2.71
#